data_AF-A0A1B8ECD0-F1
#
_entry.id   AF-A0A1B8ECD0-F1
#
_cell.length_a   1.000
_cell.length_b   1.000
_cell.length_c   1.000
_cell.angle_alpha   90.00
_cell.angle_beta   90.00
_cell.angle_gamma   90.00
#
_symmetry.space_group_name_H-M   'P 1'
#
loop_
_entity.id
_entity.type
_entity.pdbx_description
1 polymer ?
#
loop_
_entity_poly.entity_id
_entity_poly.type
_entity_poly.pdbx_seq_one_letter_code
_entity_poly.pdbx_strand_id
1 'polypeptide(L)'
;MSSNKRRKLNAEVESQGISAFAARQQRKLASAAGAAVGAAEAVLEGEGPDELNGASFVEAGKTSRVFRLGIEGPGEAKAEEGEFSDSSPYEGRDEGRGSGKKSRGTNTPSEQLVVEFTTVKARGDRIVRDKGGGVRIKIAPGERVVVLGEYHLKVLKGRVSILGAALAPGGTIPYIPVYAPSSHSLPVIRYLESEDNEVIISLGQLKSGLRPLKKLSPLFSRLWNESATILDDEADSDGKSSFQILFSTADGPRKIPLHKVYSPPEWNETFAAVSSGKWNRESISSTMICGPKSSGKSTFAKLLVNRLLTLPPPPKSRSKRPTGVLLLDLDPGQPEYSPPGQLSLVHLLKPNFGPPYTHPDADSGSCTVIRAHSVCAISPSADSDHYMACVSDLLNHYRHYISSNAECPLIINTPGWILGTGLELLIELIKKAKPTVVIYMSTEGPVDVVKSLREEAKQTPVIELPSQISEYTTRTAAQLRIMQTMSYFHLNRRDTPARYDPARWNWSPLTSMPPWMVKYSGPGSGILGVMCIGEQPAPQFLHDAINGSVVAVVVVDDELALRGPQEEGTDNGDGLSSDKYPVAAGNTADGHLPYLEPGPNGYPDPKHCHSIGFALVRGIDTKSKCLQLLTAIPHKAIRELACSEKPIILVSGKLETPGWAYTEELHQKAVVALNQRKKELGGNVDDEISDEKETEVDVDEDYMGGFENAPWVERLEGHRGRGAGERVWKVRRDLGRSGDGG
;
A
#
# COMPACT_ATOMS: atom_id res chain seq x y z
N MET A 1 -52.85 0.79 52.43
CA MET A 1 -52.66 1.60 53.65
C MET A 1 -51.21 2.12 53.68
N SER A 2 -51.04 3.42 53.90
CA SER A 2 -49.85 4.20 54.35
C SER A 2 -48.47 3.84 53.76
N SER A 3 -47.86 4.63 52.86
CA SER A 3 -47.19 5.93 53.02
C SER A 3 -45.89 5.91 53.86
N ASN A 4 -44.74 6.19 53.23
CA ASN A 4 -43.88 7.32 53.63
C ASN A 4 -42.77 7.65 52.64
N LYS A 5 -42.64 8.97 52.41
CA LYS A 5 -41.63 9.68 51.61
C LYS A 5 -40.28 9.73 52.32
N ARG A 6 -39.18 9.80 51.55
CA ARG A 6 -38.12 10.81 51.74
C ARG A 6 -37.27 10.98 50.46
N ARG A 7 -37.40 12.15 49.85
CA ARG A 7 -36.49 12.71 48.83
C ARG A 7 -35.18 13.14 49.50
N LYS A 8 -34.05 12.93 48.83
CA LYS A 8 -32.83 13.74 48.97
C LYS A 8 -32.31 14.08 47.57
N LEU A 9 -32.13 15.38 47.35
CA LEU A 9 -31.53 16.03 46.20
C LEU A 9 -30.01 15.86 46.21
N ASN A 10 -29.41 16.13 45.05
CA ASN A 10 -27.99 16.22 44.68
C ASN A 10 -27.45 14.99 43.95
N ALA A 11 -27.56 15.01 42.63
CA ALA A 11 -26.65 14.32 41.72
C ALA A 11 -25.98 15.40 40.85
N GLU A 12 -24.66 15.41 40.87
CA GLU A 12 -23.80 16.25 40.05
C GLU A 12 -24.04 15.97 38.55
N VAL A 13 -23.97 17.01 37.73
CA VAL A 13 -24.04 16.87 36.27
C VAL A 13 -22.72 16.26 35.79
N GLU A 14 -22.76 14.99 35.38
CA GLU A 14 -21.65 14.37 34.64
C GLU A 14 -21.42 15.15 33.34
N SER A 15 -20.24 15.75 33.19
CA SER A 15 -19.78 16.30 31.93
C SER A 15 -19.53 15.16 30.95
N GLN A 16 -20.41 14.99 29.97
CA GLN A 16 -20.15 14.11 28.83
C GLN A 16 -18.90 14.60 28.09
N GLY A 17 -17.88 13.73 28.02
CA GLY A 17 -16.64 13.99 27.32
C GLY A 17 -16.88 14.26 25.84
N ILE A 18 -16.51 15.46 25.40
CA ILE A 18 -16.54 15.86 23.99
C ILE A 18 -15.41 15.10 23.26
N SER A 19 -15.75 14.43 22.15
CA SER A 19 -14.76 13.80 21.27
C SER A 19 -13.67 14.80 20.85
N ALA A 20 -12.41 14.36 20.81
CA ALA A 20 -11.26 15.18 20.39
C ALA A 20 -11.44 15.84 19.01
N PHE A 21 -12.26 15.24 18.14
CA PHE A 21 -12.65 15.81 16.86
C PHE A 21 -13.57 17.03 17.01
N ALA A 22 -14.60 16.93 17.85
CA ALA A 22 -15.51 18.04 18.15
C ALA A 22 -14.80 19.18 18.90
N ALA A 23 -13.83 18.86 19.77
CA ALA A 23 -12.99 19.85 20.44
C ALA A 23 -12.08 20.60 19.44
N ARG A 24 -11.52 19.92 18.42
CA ARG A 24 -10.75 20.57 17.34
C ARG A 24 -11.62 21.45 16.44
N GLN A 25 -12.85 21.02 16.13
CA GLN A 25 -13.78 21.81 15.32
C GLN A 25 -14.25 23.07 16.05
N GLN A 26 -14.51 22.99 17.36
CA GLN A 26 -14.80 24.16 18.20
C GLN A 26 -13.62 25.13 18.30
N ARG A 27 -12.37 24.63 18.38
CA ARG A 27 -11.17 25.49 18.35
C ARG A 27 -10.97 26.19 17.00
N LYS A 28 -11.26 25.53 15.88
CA LYS A 28 -11.23 26.16 14.54
C LYS A 28 -12.30 27.25 14.41
N LEU A 29 -13.52 27.02 14.93
CA LEU A 29 -14.59 28.02 14.94
C LEU A 29 -14.28 29.21 15.85
N ALA A 30 -13.64 28.97 17.00
CA ALA A 30 -13.21 30.03 17.92
C ALA A 30 -12.06 30.89 17.33
N SER A 31 -11.12 30.27 16.60
CA SER A 31 -10.04 30.96 15.87
C SER A 31 -10.59 31.83 14.73
N ALA A 32 -11.56 31.32 13.96
CA ALA A 32 -12.25 32.09 12.92
C ALA A 32 -13.08 33.26 13.48
N ALA A 33 -13.71 33.08 14.65
CA ALA A 33 -14.41 34.15 15.35
C ALA A 33 -13.45 35.22 15.90
N GLY A 34 -12.28 34.81 16.43
CA GLY A 34 -11.23 35.73 16.88
C GLY A 34 -10.65 36.58 15.74
N ALA A 35 -10.44 35.97 14.56
CA ALA A 35 -9.99 36.70 13.37
C ALA A 35 -11.03 37.70 12.85
N ALA A 36 -12.33 37.38 12.94
CA ALA A 36 -13.42 38.28 12.57
C ALA A 36 -13.57 39.46 13.55
N VAL A 37 -13.29 39.26 14.84
CA VAL A 37 -13.29 40.33 15.86
C VAL A 37 -12.07 41.25 15.70
N GLY A 38 -10.89 40.70 15.42
CA GLY A 38 -9.68 41.51 15.12
C GLY A 38 -9.81 42.36 13.85
N ALA A 39 -10.52 41.86 12.84
CA ALA A 39 -10.83 42.63 11.63
C ALA A 39 -11.88 43.74 11.86
N ALA A 40 -12.74 43.61 12.87
CA ALA A 40 -13.73 44.62 13.24
C ALA A 40 -13.15 45.74 14.13
N GLU A 41 -12.16 45.42 14.96
CA GLU A 41 -11.44 46.40 15.80
C GLU A 41 -10.53 47.33 14.98
N ALA A 42 -9.91 46.83 13.91
CA ALA A 42 -9.06 47.62 13.02
C ALA A 42 -9.82 48.64 12.15
N VAL A 43 -11.15 48.59 12.10
CA VAL A 43 -12.01 49.51 11.33
C VAL A 43 -12.55 50.65 12.20
N LEU A 44 -12.36 50.60 13.53
CA LEU A 44 -12.90 51.59 14.47
C LEU A 44 -11.93 52.72 14.84
N GLU A 45 -10.66 52.66 14.41
CA GLU A 45 -9.66 53.73 14.63
C GLU A 45 -9.25 54.39 13.30
N GLY A 46 -10.06 55.33 12.81
CA GLY A 46 -9.73 56.16 11.66
C GLY A 46 -10.82 57.17 11.32
N GLU A 47 -10.51 58.46 11.50
CA GLU A 47 -11.39 59.63 11.31
C GLU A 47 -11.96 59.75 9.87
N GLY A 48 -13.25 60.10 9.74
CA GLY A 48 -13.89 60.46 8.45
C GLY A 48 -13.75 61.96 8.08
N PRO A 49 -14.52 62.55 7.13
CA PRO A 49 -15.58 61.97 6.28
C PRO A 49 -15.51 62.37 4.77
N ASP A 50 -16.25 61.68 3.88
CA ASP A 50 -17.38 62.21 3.07
C ASP A 50 -17.73 61.42 1.77
N GLU A 51 -19.05 61.28 1.57
CA GLU A 51 -19.84 61.02 0.34
C GLU A 51 -19.97 59.63 -0.34
N LEU A 52 -21.08 58.95 0.02
CA LEU A 52 -22.20 58.46 -0.83
C LEU A 52 -21.93 57.47 -2.00
N ASN A 53 -22.36 56.20 -1.86
CA ASN A 53 -23.73 55.74 -2.20
C ASN A 53 -23.89 54.19 -2.18
N GLY A 54 -24.91 53.72 -1.46
CA GLY A 54 -25.87 52.73 -1.99
C GLY A 54 -25.66 51.23 -1.75
N ALA A 55 -25.82 50.75 -0.51
CA ALA A 55 -26.28 49.37 -0.25
C ALA A 55 -27.24 49.34 0.94
N SER A 56 -28.49 48.94 0.71
CA SER A 56 -29.48 48.71 1.76
C SER A 56 -29.36 47.28 2.29
N PHE A 57 -28.88 47.15 3.52
CA PHE A 57 -29.11 45.99 4.38
C PHE A 57 -30.50 46.15 5.02
N VAL A 58 -31.32 45.11 4.99
CA VAL A 58 -32.43 44.94 5.94
C VAL A 58 -32.33 43.54 6.53
N GLU A 59 -32.29 43.53 7.85
CA GLU A 59 -32.07 42.41 8.74
C GLU A 59 -33.39 41.73 9.15
N ALA A 60 -33.22 40.53 9.69
CA ALA A 60 -34.07 39.86 10.68
C ALA A 60 -35.26 39.01 10.21
N GLY A 61 -35.13 37.71 10.50
CA GLY A 61 -36.06 37.12 11.47
C GLY A 61 -36.78 35.84 11.05
N LYS A 62 -36.43 34.76 11.78
CA LYS A 62 -37.30 33.65 12.23
C LYS A 62 -38.24 33.00 11.19
N THR A 63 -38.07 31.70 10.97
CA THR A 63 -38.94 30.68 11.58
C THR A 63 -38.59 29.28 11.05
N SER A 64 -38.55 28.35 11.99
CA SER A 64 -38.66 26.92 11.80
C SER A 64 -39.94 26.56 11.02
N ARG A 65 -39.80 25.84 9.91
CA ARG A 65 -40.89 25.03 9.34
C ARG A 65 -40.39 23.66 8.90
N VAL A 66 -40.74 22.71 9.76
CA VAL A 66 -40.91 21.29 9.46
C VAL A 66 -41.83 21.16 8.23
N PHE A 67 -41.32 20.57 7.14
CA PHE A 67 -42.16 20.14 6.03
C PHE A 67 -42.64 18.71 6.29
N ARG A 68 -43.91 18.60 6.68
CA ARG A 68 -44.70 17.36 6.57
C ARG A 68 -45.16 17.24 5.13
N LEU A 69 -44.70 16.21 4.42
CA LEU A 69 -45.35 15.71 3.22
C LEU A 69 -46.55 14.86 3.65
N GLY A 70 -47.75 15.30 3.30
CA GLY A 70 -48.97 14.51 3.42
C GLY A 70 -49.10 13.58 2.21
N ILE A 71 -49.26 12.28 2.47
CA ILE A 71 -49.76 11.30 1.52
C ILE A 71 -50.90 10.58 2.23
N GLU A 72 -52.12 10.72 1.68
CA GLU A 72 -53.28 9.90 2.01
C GLU A 72 -53.04 8.45 1.53
N GLY A 73 -53.33 7.44 2.36
CA GLY A 73 -53.03 6.01 2.13
C GLY A 73 -54.02 5.28 1.21
N PRO A 74 -54.18 3.93 1.30
CA PRO A 74 -53.44 2.94 2.10
C PRO A 74 -52.94 1.72 1.29
N GLY A 75 -51.91 1.02 1.80
CA GLY A 75 -51.48 -0.28 1.29
C GLY A 75 -50.32 -0.85 2.09
N GLU A 76 -50.59 -1.85 2.91
CA GLU A 76 -49.66 -2.51 3.84
C GLU A 76 -48.54 -3.27 3.13
N ALA A 77 -47.29 -3.07 3.57
CA ALA A 77 -46.26 -4.10 3.67
C ALA A 77 -45.13 -3.62 4.59
N LYS A 78 -44.95 -4.29 5.74
CA LYS A 78 -43.85 -4.06 6.68
C LYS A 78 -42.54 -4.57 6.09
N ALA A 79 -41.53 -3.69 5.99
CA ALA A 79 -40.12 -4.07 5.87
C ALA A 79 -39.39 -3.51 7.09
N GLU A 80 -38.64 -4.38 7.77
CA GLU A 80 -37.85 -4.05 8.96
C GLU A 80 -36.66 -3.16 8.61
N GLU A 81 -36.49 -2.09 9.39
CA GLU A 81 -35.32 -1.22 9.36
C GLU A 81 -34.11 -1.95 9.97
N GLY A 82 -33.08 -2.19 9.16
CA GLY A 82 -31.75 -2.58 9.65
C GLY A 82 -30.88 -1.34 9.80
N GLU A 83 -30.72 -0.86 11.03
CA GLU A 83 -29.72 0.15 11.39
C GLU A 83 -28.30 -0.42 11.20
N PHE A 84 -27.51 0.21 10.33
CA PHE A 84 -26.08 -0.03 10.20
C PHE A 84 -25.38 0.81 11.27
N SER A 85 -25.11 0.20 12.43
CA SER A 85 -24.31 0.83 13.50
C SER A 85 -22.85 0.37 13.43
N ASP A 86 -21.99 1.38 13.39
CA ASP A 86 -20.54 1.33 13.44
C ASP A 86 -20.11 1.01 14.89
N SER A 87 -19.55 -0.17 15.14
CA SER A 87 -18.92 -0.44 16.44
C SER A 87 -17.72 -1.40 16.38
N SER A 88 -16.66 -0.91 17.01
CA SER A 88 -15.34 -1.49 17.31
C SER A 88 -15.42 -2.86 18.03
N PRO A 89 -14.54 -3.84 17.75
CA PRO A 89 -14.50 -5.08 18.52
C PRO A 89 -13.29 -5.10 19.47
N TYR A 90 -13.49 -4.61 20.69
CA TYR A 90 -12.76 -5.08 21.88
C TYR A 90 -13.60 -4.82 23.13
N GLU A 91 -14.37 -5.83 23.56
CA GLU A 91 -14.64 -6.11 24.99
C GLU A 91 -15.31 -7.49 25.10
N GLY A 92 -14.75 -8.36 25.95
CA GLY A 92 -15.33 -9.65 26.27
C GLY A 92 -16.22 -9.55 27.50
N ARG A 93 -17.31 -10.33 27.54
CA ARG A 93 -17.87 -10.83 28.80
C ARG A 93 -18.84 -12.00 28.62
N ASP A 94 -18.53 -13.01 29.42
CA ASP A 94 -19.36 -13.91 30.22
C ASP A 94 -20.57 -14.67 29.66
N GLU A 95 -20.55 -15.95 30.04
CA GLU A 95 -21.52 -16.99 29.81
C GLU A 95 -22.89 -16.71 30.44
N GLY A 96 -23.95 -16.95 29.67
CA GLY A 96 -25.32 -17.11 30.15
C GLY A 96 -25.97 -18.28 29.42
N ARG A 97 -26.04 -19.44 30.09
CA ARG A 97 -26.72 -20.66 29.61
C ARG A 97 -28.20 -20.38 29.31
N GLY A 98 -28.62 -20.61 28.07
CA GLY A 98 -30.03 -20.65 27.67
C GLY A 98 -30.23 -21.62 26.51
N SER A 99 -30.93 -22.72 26.78
CA SER A 99 -31.18 -23.81 25.84
C SER A 99 -32.18 -23.41 24.74
N GLY A 100 -31.75 -23.48 23.48
CA GLY A 100 -32.59 -23.24 22.30
C GLY A 100 -32.22 -24.19 21.16
N LYS A 101 -33.23 -24.84 20.59
CA LYS A 101 -33.16 -26.02 19.69
C LYS A 101 -32.21 -25.84 18.50
N LYS A 102 -31.29 -26.81 18.34
CA LYS A 102 -30.44 -27.00 17.14
C LYS A 102 -31.32 -27.30 15.92
N SER A 103 -31.43 -26.36 14.98
CA SER A 103 -31.72 -26.67 13.59
C SER A 103 -30.39 -27.06 12.92
N ARG A 104 -30.35 -28.29 12.41
CA ARG A 104 -29.18 -28.90 11.80
C ARG A 104 -29.07 -28.39 10.36
N GLY A 105 -28.58 -27.16 10.19
CA GLY A 105 -28.14 -26.65 8.89
C GLY A 105 -26.82 -27.30 8.55
N THR A 106 -26.83 -28.26 7.61
CA THR A 106 -25.61 -28.81 7.02
C THR A 106 -24.94 -27.72 6.19
N ASN A 107 -23.96 -27.02 6.77
CA ASN A 107 -22.99 -26.26 6.00
C ASN A 107 -22.04 -27.25 5.33
N THR A 108 -22.46 -27.78 4.19
CA THR A 108 -21.54 -28.35 3.21
C THR A 108 -20.67 -27.21 2.69
N PRO A 109 -19.33 -27.33 2.68
CA PRO A 109 -18.49 -26.39 1.94
C PRO A 109 -18.94 -26.43 0.49
N SER A 110 -19.29 -25.29 -0.11
CA SER A 110 -19.60 -25.22 -1.53
C SER A 110 -18.41 -25.78 -2.32
N GLU A 111 -18.62 -26.92 -2.99
CA GLU A 111 -17.63 -27.44 -3.94
C GLU A 111 -17.34 -26.35 -4.97
N GLN A 112 -16.09 -25.91 -5.06
CA GLN A 112 -15.69 -24.96 -6.11
C GLN A 112 -15.95 -25.62 -7.46
N LEU A 113 -16.78 -24.96 -8.29
CA LEU A 113 -17.03 -25.40 -9.65
C LEU A 113 -15.69 -25.55 -10.37
N VAL A 114 -15.45 -26.72 -10.97
CA VAL A 114 -14.23 -26.98 -11.73
C VAL A 114 -14.30 -26.15 -13.01
N VAL A 115 -13.46 -25.11 -13.11
CA VAL A 115 -13.41 -24.21 -14.27
C VAL A 115 -12.20 -24.54 -15.13
N GLU A 116 -12.41 -24.61 -16.44
CA GLU A 116 -11.32 -24.80 -17.42
C GLU A 116 -10.44 -23.54 -17.53
N PHE A 117 -9.15 -23.73 -17.31
CA PHE A 117 -8.11 -22.72 -17.36
C PHE A 117 -7.37 -22.75 -18.70
N THR A 118 -6.48 -23.72 -18.90
CA THR A 118 -5.72 -23.90 -20.15
C THR A 118 -6.53 -24.73 -21.14
N THR A 119 -6.73 -24.19 -22.34
CA THR A 119 -7.47 -24.88 -23.42
C THR A 119 -6.54 -25.60 -24.40
N VAL A 120 -5.23 -25.31 -24.35
CA VAL A 120 -4.22 -26.02 -25.14
C VAL A 120 -4.18 -27.47 -24.67
N LYS A 121 -4.39 -28.42 -25.58
CA LYS A 121 -4.34 -29.85 -25.25
C LYS A 121 -2.91 -30.27 -24.91
N ALA A 122 -2.74 -31.10 -23.89
CA ALA A 122 -1.46 -31.65 -23.45
C ALA A 122 -0.81 -32.66 -24.43
N ARG A 123 -1.24 -32.73 -25.70
CA ARG A 123 -0.65 -33.63 -26.70
C ARG A 123 0.83 -33.29 -26.91
N GLY A 124 1.66 -34.32 -27.06
CA GLY A 124 3.12 -34.22 -26.96
C GLY A 124 3.82 -33.35 -28.01
N ASP A 125 3.14 -32.97 -29.09
CA ASP A 125 3.63 -32.04 -30.10
C ASP A 125 3.36 -30.56 -29.74
N ARG A 126 2.38 -30.29 -28.88
CA ARG A 126 1.93 -28.94 -28.52
C ARG A 126 2.59 -28.40 -27.26
N ILE A 127 2.83 -29.26 -26.28
CA ILE A 127 3.54 -28.93 -25.05
C ILE A 127 4.77 -29.82 -24.97
N VAL A 128 5.94 -29.24 -25.23
CA VAL A 128 7.22 -29.96 -25.28
C VAL A 128 8.08 -29.48 -24.13
N ARG A 129 8.43 -30.38 -23.21
CA ARG A 129 9.38 -30.10 -22.12
C ARG A 129 10.82 -30.23 -22.63
N ASP A 130 11.69 -29.30 -22.25
CA ASP A 130 13.12 -29.37 -22.53
C ASP A 130 13.89 -30.07 -21.39
N LYS A 131 15.16 -30.38 -21.63
CA LYS A 131 16.04 -31.04 -20.65
C LYS A 131 16.42 -30.15 -19.46
N GLY A 132 16.24 -28.83 -19.56
CA GLY A 132 16.54 -27.84 -18.52
C GLY A 132 15.31 -27.41 -17.71
N GLY A 133 14.20 -28.16 -17.80
CA GLY A 133 12.96 -27.87 -17.08
C GLY A 133 12.09 -26.76 -17.71
N GLY A 134 12.50 -26.18 -18.83
CA GLY A 134 11.66 -25.26 -19.59
C GLY A 134 10.59 -25.99 -20.41
N VAL A 135 9.58 -25.24 -20.84
CA VAL A 135 8.44 -25.77 -21.58
C VAL A 135 8.18 -24.90 -22.81
N ARG A 136 8.12 -25.52 -23.98
CA ARG A 136 7.66 -24.88 -25.22
C ARG A 136 6.20 -25.21 -25.46
N ILE A 137 5.40 -24.18 -25.77
CA ILE A 137 3.95 -24.31 -25.94
C ILE A 137 3.53 -23.70 -27.28
N LYS A 138 2.76 -24.47 -28.04
CA LYS A 138 2.11 -24.04 -29.29
C LYS A 138 0.66 -23.66 -29.04
N ILE A 139 0.34 -22.38 -29.26
CA ILE A 139 -0.99 -21.80 -29.02
C ILE A 139 -1.64 -21.48 -30.37
N ALA A 140 -2.84 -22.01 -30.60
CA ALA A 140 -3.66 -21.77 -31.78
C ALA A 140 -4.69 -20.65 -31.54
N PRO A 141 -5.34 -20.11 -32.59
CA PRO A 141 -6.38 -19.10 -32.44
C PRO A 141 -7.49 -19.54 -31.50
N GLY A 142 -7.90 -18.66 -30.58
CA GLY A 142 -8.92 -18.92 -29.57
C GLY A 142 -8.41 -19.65 -28.32
N GLU A 143 -7.17 -20.15 -28.32
CA GLU A 143 -6.61 -20.86 -27.17
C GLU A 143 -5.91 -19.96 -26.15
N ARG A 144 -5.78 -20.50 -24.94
CA ARG A 144 -5.15 -19.83 -23.80
C ARG A 144 -4.38 -20.80 -22.92
N VAL A 145 -3.41 -20.25 -22.21
CA VAL A 145 -2.59 -20.94 -21.21
C VAL A 145 -2.62 -20.16 -19.90
N VAL A 146 -2.80 -20.87 -18.79
CA VAL A 146 -2.74 -20.32 -17.43
C VAL A 146 -1.66 -21.06 -16.67
N VAL A 147 -0.78 -20.32 -16.02
CA VAL A 147 0.41 -20.85 -15.34
C VAL A 147 0.45 -20.30 -13.92
N LEU A 148 0.63 -21.19 -12.94
CA LEU A 148 0.86 -20.88 -11.53
C LEU A 148 2.36 -21.00 -11.24
N GLY A 149 2.94 -20.00 -10.56
CA GLY A 149 4.34 -20.02 -10.14
C GLY A 149 5.17 -18.85 -10.66
N GLU A 150 6.48 -19.06 -10.69
CA GLU A 150 7.48 -18.09 -11.12
C GLU A 150 8.14 -18.61 -12.40
N TYR A 151 8.10 -17.84 -13.48
CA TYR A 151 8.66 -18.29 -14.76
C TYR A 151 9.15 -17.13 -15.62
N HIS A 152 10.10 -17.45 -16.51
CA HIS A 152 10.50 -16.58 -17.59
C HIS A 152 9.62 -16.84 -18.82
N LEU A 153 8.97 -15.82 -19.36
CA LEU A 153 8.22 -15.91 -20.61
C LEU A 153 9.04 -15.35 -21.78
N LYS A 154 9.11 -16.12 -22.87
CA LYS A 154 9.68 -15.70 -24.15
C LYS A 154 8.76 -16.07 -25.30
N VAL A 155 8.51 -15.14 -26.21
CA VAL A 155 7.79 -15.40 -27.46
C VAL A 155 8.80 -15.76 -28.54
N LEU A 156 8.67 -16.96 -29.11
CA LEU A 156 9.56 -17.47 -30.17
C LEU A 156 8.99 -17.21 -31.56
N LYS A 157 7.66 -17.25 -31.72
CA LYS A 157 6.96 -17.03 -32.99
C LYS A 157 5.56 -16.44 -32.74
N GLY A 158 5.10 -15.54 -33.61
CA GLY A 158 3.78 -14.90 -33.53
C GLY A 158 3.67 -13.90 -32.37
N ARG A 159 2.48 -13.55 -31.92
CA ARG A 159 2.26 -12.63 -30.78
C ARG A 159 1.27 -13.22 -29.78
N VAL A 160 1.54 -12.95 -28.51
CA VAL A 160 0.63 -13.27 -27.40
C VAL A 160 0.17 -12.03 -26.67
N SER A 161 -0.98 -12.11 -26.01
CA SER A 161 -1.38 -11.15 -24.99
C SER A 161 -1.27 -11.77 -23.59
N ILE A 162 -0.79 -10.97 -22.64
CA ILE A 162 -0.72 -11.31 -21.21
C ILE A 162 -0.85 -10.04 -20.39
N LEU A 163 -1.79 -10.01 -19.43
CA LEU A 163 -2.03 -8.84 -18.54
C LEU A 163 -2.03 -7.49 -19.29
N GLY A 164 -2.75 -7.42 -20.42
CA GLY A 164 -2.87 -6.21 -21.24
C GLY A 164 -1.71 -5.96 -22.21
N ALA A 165 -0.52 -6.53 -21.97
CA ALA A 165 0.62 -6.42 -22.87
C ALA A 165 0.46 -7.30 -24.12
N ALA A 166 0.99 -6.83 -25.25
CA ALA A 166 1.14 -7.58 -26.50
C ALA A 166 2.62 -7.89 -26.77
N LEU A 167 3.02 -9.15 -26.66
CA LEU A 167 4.43 -9.58 -26.77
C LEU A 167 4.72 -10.23 -28.12
N ALA A 168 5.89 -9.94 -28.69
CA ALA A 168 6.36 -10.44 -29.99
C ALA A 168 7.84 -10.92 -29.93
N PRO A 169 8.30 -11.74 -30.89
CA PRO A 169 9.70 -12.12 -31.04
C PRO A 169 10.58 -10.89 -31.25
N GLY A 170 11.85 -10.97 -30.79
CA GLY A 170 12.83 -9.92 -31.05
C GLY A 170 12.69 -8.66 -30.19
N GLY A 171 11.86 -8.69 -29.13
CA GLY A 171 11.87 -7.63 -28.11
C GLY A 171 13.28 -7.43 -27.52
N THR A 172 13.58 -6.21 -27.05
CA THR A 172 14.87 -5.85 -26.44
C THR A 172 15.23 -6.69 -25.20
N ILE A 173 14.28 -7.44 -24.65
CA ILE A 173 14.46 -8.32 -23.50
C ILE A 173 14.18 -9.76 -23.95
N PRO A 174 15.18 -10.67 -23.89
CA PRO A 174 15.02 -12.04 -24.37
C PRO A 174 14.11 -12.91 -23.49
N TYR A 175 13.93 -12.55 -22.21
CA TYR A 175 13.12 -13.28 -21.22
C TYR A 175 12.47 -12.31 -20.24
N ILE A 176 11.14 -12.41 -20.07
CA ILE A 176 10.40 -11.51 -19.16
C ILE A 176 9.96 -12.30 -17.93
N PRO A 177 10.30 -11.87 -16.70
CA PRO A 177 9.85 -12.56 -15.49
C PRO A 177 8.34 -12.36 -15.29
N VAL A 178 7.66 -13.44 -14.96
CA VAL A 178 6.24 -13.47 -14.59
C VAL A 178 6.10 -14.10 -13.22
N TYR A 179 5.40 -13.41 -12.33
CA TYR A 179 5.09 -13.87 -10.98
C TYR A 179 3.57 -14.09 -10.90
N ALA A 180 3.16 -15.35 -10.93
CA ALA A 180 1.76 -15.77 -10.90
C ALA A 180 1.44 -16.54 -9.61
N PRO A 181 1.38 -15.89 -8.44
CA PRO A 181 0.98 -16.52 -7.19
C PRO A 181 -0.55 -16.64 -7.10
N SER A 182 -1.02 -17.57 -6.27
CA SER A 182 -2.43 -17.77 -5.93
C SER A 182 -3.04 -16.63 -5.08
N SER A 183 -2.24 -15.67 -4.61
CA SER A 183 -2.73 -14.50 -3.87
C SER A 183 -3.51 -13.52 -4.72
N HIS A 184 -3.30 -13.55 -6.03
CA HIS A 184 -3.94 -12.68 -7.01
C HIS A 184 -4.47 -13.54 -8.16
N SER A 185 -5.33 -12.94 -8.98
CA SER A 185 -5.79 -13.60 -10.20
C SER A 185 -4.61 -13.95 -11.12
N LEU A 186 -4.59 -15.18 -11.61
CA LEU A 186 -3.52 -15.72 -12.43
C LEU A 186 -3.51 -15.06 -13.83
N PRO A 187 -2.33 -14.69 -14.36
CA PRO A 187 -2.17 -14.21 -15.72
C PRO A 187 -2.69 -15.24 -16.73
N VAL A 188 -3.37 -14.76 -17.77
CA VAL A 188 -3.82 -15.58 -18.89
C VAL A 188 -3.01 -15.21 -20.13
N ILE A 189 -2.28 -16.17 -20.68
CA ILE A 189 -1.57 -16.02 -21.95
C ILE A 189 -2.51 -16.43 -23.07
N ARG A 190 -2.79 -15.52 -24.00
CA ARG A 190 -3.72 -15.75 -25.13
C ARG A 190 -3.03 -15.56 -26.46
N TYR A 191 -3.46 -16.32 -27.46
CA TYR A 191 -3.15 -16.03 -28.86
C TYR A 191 -3.57 -14.60 -29.21
N LEU A 192 -2.72 -13.86 -29.91
CA LEU A 192 -3.07 -12.56 -30.48
C LEU A 192 -3.08 -12.62 -32.01
N GLU A 193 -1.92 -12.82 -32.63
CA GLU A 193 -1.77 -12.89 -34.08
C GLU A 193 -0.51 -13.67 -34.49
N SER A 194 -0.53 -14.31 -35.65
CA SER A 194 0.62 -14.98 -36.27
C SER A 194 0.31 -15.21 -37.76
N GLU A 195 1.31 -15.09 -38.63
CA GLU A 195 1.14 -15.33 -40.08
C GLU A 195 0.70 -16.78 -40.36
N ASP A 196 1.22 -17.74 -39.59
CA ASP A 196 0.95 -19.17 -39.76
C ASP A 196 -0.19 -19.69 -38.89
N ASN A 197 -0.99 -18.80 -38.28
CA ASN A 197 -1.99 -19.15 -37.26
C ASN A 197 -1.44 -20.03 -36.11
N GLU A 198 -0.14 -19.90 -35.82
CA GLU A 198 0.53 -20.64 -34.74
C GLU A 198 1.46 -19.71 -33.98
N VAL A 199 1.26 -19.61 -32.67
CA VAL A 199 2.12 -18.85 -31.76
C VAL A 199 2.93 -19.82 -30.91
N ILE A 200 4.24 -19.60 -30.80
CA ILE A 200 5.13 -20.46 -30.01
C ILE A 200 5.73 -19.63 -28.89
N ILE A 201 5.51 -20.07 -27.65
CA ILE A 201 6.14 -19.49 -26.46
C ILE A 201 7.07 -20.49 -25.78
N SER A 202 8.00 -19.97 -25.00
CA SER A 202 8.87 -20.72 -24.11
C SER A 202 8.72 -20.19 -22.69
N LEU A 203 8.51 -21.10 -21.75
CA LEU A 203 8.49 -20.88 -20.31
C LEU A 203 9.79 -21.43 -19.72
N GLY A 204 10.58 -20.61 -19.07
CA GLY A 204 11.81 -20.99 -18.39
C GLY A 204 11.67 -20.94 -16.86
N GLN A 205 12.54 -21.67 -16.17
CA GLN A 205 12.63 -21.64 -14.71
C GLN A 205 13.05 -20.24 -14.20
N LEU A 206 12.56 -19.83 -13.03
CA LEU A 206 12.90 -18.56 -12.38
C LEU A 206 13.16 -18.81 -10.89
N LYS A 207 14.37 -18.49 -10.42
CA LYS A 207 14.76 -18.54 -9.00
C LYS A 207 14.91 -17.12 -8.46
N SER A 208 13.81 -16.52 -8.02
CA SER A 208 13.83 -15.11 -7.58
C SER A 208 14.35 -14.89 -6.15
N GLY A 209 14.28 -15.90 -5.29
CA GLY A 209 14.51 -15.77 -3.84
C GLY A 209 13.25 -15.40 -3.04
N LEU A 210 12.09 -15.23 -3.70
CA LEU A 210 10.84 -14.86 -3.04
C LEU A 210 10.17 -16.05 -2.32
N ARG A 211 10.18 -17.25 -2.91
CA ARG A 211 9.58 -18.46 -2.29
C ARG A 211 10.16 -18.80 -0.91
N PRO A 212 11.49 -18.74 -0.70
CA PRO A 212 12.08 -19.00 0.60
C PRO A 212 11.59 -18.08 1.73
N LEU A 213 10.99 -16.91 1.44
CA LEU A 213 10.41 -16.03 2.48
C LEU A 213 9.29 -16.70 3.29
N LYS A 214 8.70 -17.81 2.80
CA LYS A 214 7.76 -18.63 3.59
C LYS A 214 8.35 -19.16 4.90
N LYS A 215 9.70 -19.26 4.98
CA LYS A 215 10.43 -19.63 6.20
C LYS A 215 10.39 -18.52 7.26
N LEU A 216 10.25 -17.26 6.84
CA LEU A 216 10.23 -16.09 7.72
C LEU A 216 8.81 -15.68 8.08
N SER A 217 7.83 -15.95 7.21
CA SER A 217 6.44 -15.58 7.46
C SER A 217 5.45 -16.54 6.78
N PRO A 218 4.40 -16.99 7.49
CA PRO A 218 3.35 -17.83 6.92
C PRO A 218 2.55 -17.10 5.84
N LEU A 219 2.61 -15.76 5.74
CA LEU A 219 1.94 -15.03 4.66
C LEU A 219 2.48 -15.40 3.28
N PHE A 220 3.75 -15.83 3.19
CA PHE A 220 4.38 -16.31 1.96
C PHE A 220 4.18 -17.81 1.71
N SER A 221 3.48 -18.53 2.60
CA SER A 221 3.10 -19.93 2.41
C SER A 221 1.91 -20.07 1.46
N ARG A 222 1.78 -21.23 0.81
CA ARG A 222 0.63 -21.59 -0.05
C ARG A 222 0.38 -20.58 -1.19
N LEU A 223 1.44 -19.94 -1.70
CA LEU A 223 1.36 -18.97 -2.80
C LEU A 223 1.61 -19.59 -4.18
N TRP A 224 2.38 -20.67 -4.24
CA TRP A 224 2.97 -21.16 -5.48
C TRP A 224 2.48 -22.57 -5.82
N ASN A 225 3.07 -23.18 -6.84
CA ASN A 225 2.83 -24.57 -7.26
C ASN A 225 3.46 -25.61 -6.31
N GLU A 226 3.41 -25.34 -5.00
CA GLU A 226 3.89 -26.26 -3.98
C GLU A 226 2.89 -27.41 -3.91
N SER A 227 3.35 -28.61 -4.28
CA SER A 227 2.60 -29.84 -3.93
C SER A 227 2.42 -29.82 -2.43
N ALA A 228 1.22 -30.10 -1.92
CA ALA A 228 0.91 -30.13 -0.49
C ALA A 228 1.72 -31.20 0.29
N THR A 229 2.68 -31.83 -0.35
CA THR A 229 3.59 -32.84 0.17
C THR A 229 5.01 -32.25 0.29
N ILE A 230 5.40 -32.03 1.55
CA ILE A 230 6.77 -32.03 2.06
C ILE A 230 7.62 -30.76 1.79
N LEU A 231 7.95 -30.08 2.89
CA LEU A 231 9.08 -29.17 3.04
C LEU A 231 10.39 -29.97 2.93
N ASP A 232 10.73 -30.41 1.72
CA ASP A 232 12.01 -31.09 1.47
C ASP A 232 13.15 -30.08 1.38
N ASP A 233 14.07 -30.28 2.32
CA ASP A 233 15.52 -30.41 2.16
C ASP A 233 16.38 -29.21 1.75
N GLU A 234 17.45 -29.10 2.55
CA GLU A 234 18.65 -28.36 2.24
C GLU A 234 19.25 -28.83 0.91
N ALA A 235 19.78 -27.87 0.17
CA ALA A 235 20.39 -28.01 -1.15
C ALA A 235 19.42 -28.46 -2.25
N ASP A 236 18.90 -27.47 -2.97
CA ASP A 236 18.74 -27.48 -4.44
C ASP A 236 18.63 -28.90 -5.06
N SER A 237 17.55 -29.63 -4.74
CA SER A 237 17.21 -30.82 -5.50
C SER A 237 16.53 -30.35 -6.79
N ASP A 238 17.30 -30.51 -7.86
CA ASP A 238 17.12 -30.05 -9.24
C ASP A 238 15.89 -30.65 -9.97
N GLY A 239 14.78 -30.90 -9.27
CA GLY A 239 13.64 -31.70 -9.76
C GLY A 239 12.24 -31.07 -9.67
N LYS A 240 11.99 -30.08 -8.81
CA LYS A 240 10.66 -29.45 -8.66
C LYS A 240 10.60 -28.13 -9.45
N SER A 241 9.80 -28.10 -10.51
CA SER A 241 9.61 -26.92 -11.39
C SER A 241 9.15 -25.68 -10.61
N SER A 242 9.69 -24.51 -10.94
CA SER A 242 9.27 -23.20 -10.43
C SER A 242 7.89 -22.77 -10.95
N PHE A 243 7.26 -23.55 -11.82
CA PHE A 243 5.91 -23.27 -12.30
C PHE A 243 5.16 -24.54 -12.71
N GLN A 244 3.83 -24.41 -12.78
CA GLN A 244 2.90 -25.45 -13.21
C GLN A 244 1.87 -24.85 -14.17
N ILE A 245 1.64 -25.53 -15.30
CA ILE A 245 0.54 -25.22 -16.21
C ILE A 245 -0.74 -25.81 -15.61
N LEU A 246 -1.79 -24.99 -15.48
CA LEU A 246 -3.08 -25.41 -14.93
C LEU A 246 -4.10 -25.59 -16.06
N PHE A 247 -4.63 -26.79 -16.25
CA PHE A 247 -5.70 -27.08 -17.19
C PHE A 247 -7.08 -26.79 -16.59
N SER A 248 -7.23 -27.04 -15.29
CA SER A 248 -8.44 -26.73 -14.53
C SER A 248 -8.10 -26.20 -13.13
N THR A 249 -9.12 -25.68 -12.43
CA THR A 249 -8.99 -25.34 -11.00
C THR A 249 -8.64 -26.55 -10.13
N ALA A 250 -8.99 -27.77 -10.56
CA ALA A 250 -8.68 -29.01 -9.83
C ALA A 250 -7.20 -29.39 -9.87
N ASP A 251 -6.42 -28.85 -10.82
CA ASP A 251 -4.99 -29.12 -10.94
C ASP A 251 -4.14 -28.29 -9.96
N GLY A 252 -4.76 -27.29 -9.34
CA GLY A 252 -4.11 -26.42 -8.36
C GLY A 252 -3.94 -27.08 -6.99
N PRO A 253 -3.19 -26.44 -6.08
CA PRO A 253 -3.09 -26.92 -4.70
C PRO A 253 -4.48 -26.99 -4.04
N ARG A 254 -4.77 -28.13 -3.38
CA ARG A 254 -6.06 -28.35 -2.70
C ARG A 254 -6.33 -27.22 -1.68
N LYS A 255 -7.59 -26.81 -1.57
CA LYS A 255 -8.09 -25.76 -0.64
C LYS A 255 -7.71 -24.31 -0.98
N ILE A 256 -7.09 -24.04 -2.14
CA ILE A 256 -6.76 -22.67 -2.56
C ILE A 256 -7.72 -22.22 -3.68
N PRO A 257 -8.55 -21.18 -3.46
CA PRO A 257 -9.33 -20.59 -4.55
C PRO A 257 -8.40 -20.02 -5.61
N LEU A 258 -8.48 -20.55 -6.83
CA LEU A 258 -7.75 -20.05 -7.98
C LEU A 258 -8.69 -19.34 -8.94
N HIS A 259 -8.29 -18.16 -9.38
CA HIS A 259 -9.03 -17.36 -10.36
C HIS A 259 -8.07 -16.88 -11.44
N LYS A 260 -8.56 -16.73 -12.65
CA LYS A 260 -7.82 -16.13 -13.77
C LYS A 260 -8.18 -14.66 -13.90
N VAL A 261 -7.25 -13.82 -14.34
CA VAL A 261 -7.56 -12.43 -14.64
C VAL A 261 -8.62 -12.38 -15.73
N TYR A 262 -9.65 -11.58 -15.48
CA TYR A 262 -10.74 -11.31 -16.40
C TYR A 262 -10.85 -9.80 -16.62
N SER A 263 -11.00 -9.41 -17.89
CA SER A 263 -11.19 -8.04 -18.33
C SER A 263 -12.49 -7.98 -19.15
N PRO A 264 -13.57 -7.41 -18.60
CA PRO A 264 -14.84 -7.26 -19.30
C PRO A 264 -14.70 -6.58 -20.68
N PRO A 265 -15.62 -6.83 -21.63
CA PRO A 265 -15.60 -6.19 -22.94
C PRO A 265 -15.48 -4.65 -22.87
N GLU A 266 -16.17 -4.03 -21.93
CA GLU A 266 -16.20 -2.58 -21.70
C GLU A 266 -14.81 -2.05 -21.30
N TRP A 267 -14.06 -2.83 -20.53
CA TRP A 267 -12.66 -2.51 -20.20
C TRP A 267 -11.80 -2.55 -21.47
N ASN A 268 -11.98 -3.57 -22.31
CA ASN A 268 -11.20 -3.72 -23.55
C ASN A 268 -11.50 -2.61 -24.56
N GLU A 269 -12.76 -2.18 -24.67
CA GLU A 269 -13.15 -1.02 -25.47
C GLU A 269 -12.49 0.27 -24.97
N THR A 270 -12.47 0.45 -23.65
CA THR A 270 -11.80 1.61 -23.02
C THR A 270 -10.29 1.56 -23.24
N PHE A 271 -9.66 0.39 -23.08
CA PHE A 271 -8.24 0.21 -23.39
C PHE A 271 -7.93 0.56 -24.84
N ALA A 272 -8.76 0.14 -25.79
CA ALA A 272 -8.61 0.49 -27.20
C ALA A 272 -8.76 2.00 -27.44
N ALA A 273 -9.75 2.64 -26.81
CA ALA A 273 -10.00 4.07 -26.92
C ALA A 273 -8.88 4.94 -26.31
N VAL A 274 -8.33 4.57 -25.15
CA VAL A 274 -7.16 5.25 -24.58
C VAL A 274 -5.95 5.05 -25.51
N SER A 275 -5.71 3.82 -25.96
CA SER A 275 -4.54 3.48 -26.81
C SER A 275 -4.57 4.19 -28.17
N SER A 276 -5.75 4.42 -28.74
CA SER A 276 -5.90 5.14 -30.01
C SER A 276 -5.91 6.66 -29.85
N GLY A 277 -5.84 7.16 -28.62
CA GLY A 277 -5.91 8.59 -28.34
C GLY A 277 -7.29 9.20 -28.61
N LYS A 278 -8.37 8.42 -28.51
CA LYS A 278 -9.75 8.84 -28.83
C LYS A 278 -10.16 10.17 -28.17
N TRP A 279 -9.70 10.39 -26.93
CA TRP A 279 -10.04 11.57 -26.13
C TRP A 279 -8.91 12.59 -26.03
N ASN A 280 -7.81 12.37 -26.74
CA ASN A 280 -6.69 13.30 -26.74
C ASN A 280 -7.11 14.55 -27.53
N ARG A 281 -7.27 15.66 -26.82
CA ARG A 281 -7.52 16.98 -27.42
C ARG A 281 -6.22 17.67 -27.83
N GLU A 282 -5.17 17.38 -27.09
CA GLU A 282 -3.79 17.81 -27.31
C GLU A 282 -2.90 16.57 -27.50
N SER A 283 -1.61 16.78 -27.69
CA SER A 283 -0.64 15.70 -27.87
C SER A 283 -0.29 14.95 -26.56
N ILE A 284 -0.78 15.43 -25.40
CA ILE A 284 -0.56 14.83 -24.08
C ILE A 284 -1.79 14.01 -23.66
N SER A 285 -1.59 12.74 -23.28
CA SER A 285 -2.65 11.83 -22.81
C SER A 285 -2.53 11.59 -21.31
N SER A 286 -3.60 11.83 -20.54
CA SER A 286 -3.63 11.61 -19.08
C SER A 286 -4.93 10.94 -18.65
N THR A 287 -4.85 9.71 -18.16
CA THR A 287 -6.00 8.91 -17.72
C THR A 287 -6.03 8.82 -16.20
N MET A 288 -7.08 9.34 -15.58
CA MET A 288 -7.31 9.22 -14.13
C MET A 288 -8.28 8.07 -13.84
N ILE A 289 -7.89 7.16 -12.93
CA ILE A 289 -8.67 5.98 -12.57
C ILE A 289 -9.10 6.12 -11.11
N CYS A 290 -10.41 6.19 -10.88
CA CYS A 290 -11.02 6.36 -9.57
C CYS A 290 -12.19 5.40 -9.35
N GLY A 291 -12.71 5.33 -8.12
CA GLY A 291 -13.79 4.42 -7.75
C GLY A 291 -13.60 3.75 -6.38
N PRO A 292 -14.61 3.01 -5.90
CA PRO A 292 -14.63 2.46 -4.55
C PRO A 292 -13.50 1.45 -4.30
N LYS A 293 -13.27 1.11 -3.02
CA LYS A 293 -12.34 0.03 -2.64
C LYS A 293 -12.75 -1.28 -3.32
N SER A 294 -11.76 -2.12 -3.64
CA SER A 294 -11.97 -3.46 -4.23
C SER A 294 -12.66 -3.52 -5.60
N SER A 295 -12.79 -2.39 -6.32
CA SER A 295 -13.49 -2.37 -7.61
C SER A 295 -12.65 -2.79 -8.84
N GLY A 296 -11.34 -2.99 -8.66
CA GLY A 296 -10.40 -3.38 -9.72
C GLY A 296 -9.52 -2.25 -10.29
N LYS A 297 -9.47 -1.06 -9.65
CA LYS A 297 -8.66 0.09 -10.09
C LYS A 297 -7.19 -0.26 -10.40
N SER A 298 -6.47 -0.84 -9.45
CA SER A 298 -5.06 -1.18 -9.61
C SER A 298 -4.84 -2.22 -10.72
N THR A 299 -5.77 -3.18 -10.88
CA THR A 299 -5.76 -4.14 -11.99
C THR A 299 -5.96 -3.43 -13.33
N PHE A 300 -6.96 -2.55 -13.43
CA PHE A 300 -7.21 -1.77 -14.64
C PHE A 300 -6.00 -0.90 -15.03
N ALA A 301 -5.42 -0.20 -14.05
CA ALA A 301 -4.22 0.61 -14.24
C ALA A 301 -3.06 -0.24 -14.78
N LYS A 302 -2.79 -1.41 -14.17
CA LYS A 302 -1.74 -2.34 -14.59
C LYS A 302 -1.94 -2.86 -16.01
N LEU A 303 -3.15 -3.29 -16.35
CA LEU A 303 -3.50 -3.76 -17.70
C LEU A 303 -3.31 -2.64 -18.74
N LEU A 304 -3.74 -1.43 -18.42
CA LEU A 304 -3.61 -0.27 -19.31
C LEU A 304 -2.15 0.14 -19.50
N VAL A 305 -1.37 0.24 -18.42
CA VAL A 305 0.08 0.54 -18.47
C VAL A 305 0.80 -0.49 -19.34
N ASN A 306 0.59 -1.78 -19.09
CA ASN A 306 1.20 -2.87 -19.85
C ASN A 306 0.84 -2.82 -21.35
N ARG A 307 -0.40 -2.45 -21.66
CA ARG A 307 -0.86 -2.27 -23.03
C ARG A 307 -0.14 -1.11 -23.71
N LEU A 308 -0.10 0.05 -23.07
CA LEU A 308 0.55 1.25 -23.61
C LEU A 308 2.04 1.03 -23.86
N LEU A 309 2.74 0.35 -22.95
CA LEU A 309 4.17 0.00 -23.08
C LEU A 309 4.47 -0.97 -24.22
N THR A 310 3.47 -1.65 -24.77
CA THR A 310 3.64 -2.66 -25.83
C THR A 310 2.90 -2.31 -27.12
N LEU A 311 2.45 -1.06 -27.25
CA LEU A 311 1.95 -0.56 -28.51
C LEU A 311 3.08 -0.52 -29.55
N PRO A 312 2.78 -0.85 -30.82
CA PRO A 312 3.75 -0.67 -31.89
C PRO A 312 4.20 0.79 -31.94
N PRO A 313 5.50 1.08 -32.18
CA PRO A 313 5.98 2.44 -32.31
C PRO A 313 5.21 3.14 -33.46
N PRO A 314 4.79 4.39 -33.28
CA PRO A 314 4.01 5.07 -34.31
C PRO A 314 4.86 5.27 -35.58
N PRO A 315 4.27 5.10 -36.78
CA PRO A 315 4.99 5.05 -38.06
C PRO A 315 5.73 6.36 -38.44
N LYS A 316 5.57 7.44 -37.67
CA LYS A 316 6.16 8.77 -37.90
C LYS A 316 6.98 9.30 -36.72
N SER A 317 7.35 8.47 -35.73
CA SER A 317 8.17 8.95 -34.61
C SER A 317 9.57 9.33 -35.08
N ARG A 318 9.89 10.63 -35.06
CA ARG A 318 11.27 11.15 -35.22
C ARG A 318 12.13 10.95 -33.96
N SER A 319 11.52 10.54 -32.85
CA SER A 319 12.23 10.30 -31.59
C SER A 319 12.83 8.89 -31.57
N LYS A 320 14.14 8.80 -31.38
CA LYS A 320 14.87 7.54 -31.16
C LYS A 320 14.69 6.99 -29.73
N ARG A 321 13.98 7.67 -28.84
CA ARG A 321 13.79 7.24 -27.45
C ARG A 321 12.58 6.30 -27.34
N PRO A 322 12.66 5.21 -26.55
CA PRO A 322 11.48 4.41 -26.22
C PRO A 322 10.47 5.27 -25.47
N THR A 323 9.25 5.37 -25.99
CA THR A 323 8.12 6.00 -25.31
C THR A 323 7.69 5.09 -24.17
N GLY A 324 8.02 5.47 -22.93
CA GLY A 324 7.56 4.78 -21.72
C GLY A 324 6.12 5.16 -21.36
N VAL A 325 5.74 4.90 -20.11
CA VAL A 325 4.48 5.35 -19.51
C VAL A 325 4.80 5.97 -18.15
N LEU A 326 4.18 7.11 -17.84
CA LEU A 326 4.25 7.70 -16.50
C LEU A 326 3.11 7.14 -15.65
N LEU A 327 3.44 6.67 -14.46
CA LEU A 327 2.47 6.26 -13.45
C LEU A 327 2.58 7.23 -12.27
N LEU A 328 1.49 7.95 -12.00
CA LEU A 328 1.29 8.72 -10.79
C LEU A 328 0.40 7.88 -9.86
N ASP A 329 1.03 7.21 -8.90
CA ASP A 329 0.31 6.40 -7.92
C ASP A 329 0.04 7.21 -6.65
N LEU A 330 -1.24 7.46 -6.40
CA LEU A 330 -1.72 8.27 -5.30
C LEU A 330 -2.46 7.44 -4.23
N ASP A 331 -2.41 6.11 -4.29
CA ASP A 331 -2.99 5.23 -3.26
C ASP A 331 -1.90 4.79 -2.25
N PRO A 332 -1.83 5.41 -1.05
CA PRO A 332 -0.84 5.03 -0.05
C PRO A 332 -1.14 3.67 0.61
N GLY A 333 -2.35 3.13 0.47
CA GLY A 333 -2.78 1.90 1.10
C GLY A 333 -2.37 0.65 0.33
N GLN A 334 -2.42 0.67 -0.99
CA GLN A 334 -2.02 -0.44 -1.87
C GLN A 334 -1.24 0.09 -3.09
N PRO A 335 -0.08 0.71 -2.88
CA PRO A 335 0.68 1.29 -3.97
C PRO A 335 1.32 0.22 -4.86
N GLU A 336 1.65 0.60 -6.08
CA GLU A 336 2.47 -0.13 -7.03
C GLU A 336 3.84 0.56 -7.15
N TYR A 337 4.93 -0.22 -7.28
CA TYR A 337 6.33 0.28 -7.39
C TYR A 337 6.85 1.08 -6.19
N SER A 338 6.13 1.08 -5.07
CA SER A 338 6.57 1.70 -3.83
C SER A 338 6.06 0.92 -2.62
N PRO A 339 6.70 1.06 -1.45
CA PRO A 339 6.20 0.51 -0.20
C PRO A 339 4.93 1.23 0.29
N PRO A 340 4.03 0.57 1.06
CA PRO A 340 2.84 1.21 1.64
C PRO A 340 3.16 2.49 2.42
N GLY A 341 2.30 3.50 2.28
CA GLY A 341 2.45 4.83 2.87
C GLY A 341 3.13 5.87 1.97
N GLN A 342 3.53 5.49 0.76
CA GLN A 342 4.21 6.36 -0.20
C GLN A 342 3.33 6.68 -1.41
N LEU A 343 3.45 7.92 -1.91
CA LEU A 343 2.93 8.38 -3.19
C LEU A 343 4.11 8.55 -4.15
N SER A 344 3.95 8.26 -5.43
CA SER A 344 5.07 8.34 -6.37
C SER A 344 4.69 8.67 -7.80
N LEU A 345 5.61 9.36 -8.48
CA LEU A 345 5.62 9.54 -9.93
C LEU A 345 6.77 8.72 -10.50
N VAL A 346 6.44 7.70 -11.29
CA VAL A 346 7.40 6.72 -11.82
C VAL A 346 7.31 6.68 -13.35
N HIS A 347 8.47 6.70 -14.01
CA HIS A 347 8.57 6.45 -15.45
C HIS A 347 8.85 4.96 -15.70
N LEU A 348 7.91 4.28 -16.33
CA LEU A 348 7.94 2.85 -16.62
C LEU A 348 8.42 2.61 -18.06
N LEU A 349 9.32 1.65 -18.25
CA LEU A 349 9.85 1.28 -19.55
C LEU A 349 9.53 -0.16 -19.96
N LYS A 350 9.05 -0.98 -19.02
CA LYS A 350 8.80 -2.41 -19.22
C LYS A 350 7.48 -2.82 -18.57
N PRO A 351 6.70 -3.71 -19.21
CA PRO A 351 5.51 -4.29 -18.61
C PRO A 351 5.83 -5.03 -17.31
N ASN A 352 4.86 -5.05 -16.40
CA ASN A 352 4.94 -5.73 -15.12
C ASN A 352 3.90 -6.87 -15.04
N PHE A 353 4.37 -8.06 -14.69
CA PHE A 353 3.58 -9.28 -14.64
C PHE A 353 3.60 -9.97 -13.27
N GLY A 354 3.54 -9.16 -12.20
CA GLY A 354 3.41 -9.67 -10.83
C GLY A 354 2.53 -8.78 -9.95
N PRO A 355 2.20 -9.25 -8.74
CA PRO A 355 1.57 -8.43 -7.71
C PRO A 355 2.56 -7.45 -7.06
N PRO A 356 2.09 -6.37 -6.40
CA PRO A 356 2.94 -5.28 -5.91
C PRO A 356 4.18 -5.72 -5.11
N TYR A 357 4.04 -6.76 -4.29
CA TYR A 357 5.15 -7.30 -3.49
C TYR A 357 6.26 -8.00 -4.31
N THR A 358 6.17 -8.11 -5.63
CA THR A 358 7.28 -8.61 -6.48
C THR A 358 8.11 -7.50 -7.12
N HIS A 359 7.74 -6.25 -6.84
CA HIS A 359 8.42 -5.04 -7.29
C HIS A 359 8.04 -3.91 -6.32
N PRO A 360 8.34 -4.06 -5.01
CA PRO A 360 7.93 -3.10 -4.00
C PRO A 360 8.73 -1.78 -4.07
N ASP A 361 9.53 -1.60 -5.12
CA ASP A 361 10.34 -0.45 -5.40
C ASP A 361 10.50 -0.24 -6.92
N ALA A 362 10.72 1.01 -7.32
CA ALA A 362 10.92 1.39 -8.72
C ALA A 362 12.39 1.35 -9.19
N ASP A 363 13.37 1.02 -8.35
CA ASP A 363 14.78 0.99 -8.73
C ASP A 363 15.27 -0.42 -9.12
N SER A 364 14.38 -1.23 -9.68
CA SER A 364 14.67 -2.60 -10.13
C SER A 364 15.15 -2.68 -11.59
N GLY A 365 15.61 -1.56 -12.16
CA GLY A 365 16.23 -1.49 -13.50
C GLY A 365 15.25 -1.48 -14.68
N SER A 366 13.94 -1.38 -14.42
CA SER A 366 12.86 -1.34 -15.43
C SER A 366 12.03 -0.05 -15.40
N CYS A 367 12.29 0.80 -14.43
CA CYS A 367 11.59 2.05 -14.18
C CYS A 367 12.51 3.05 -13.49
N THR A 368 12.08 4.30 -13.41
CA THR A 368 12.81 5.40 -12.77
C THR A 368 11.84 6.21 -11.93
N VAL A 369 12.14 6.36 -10.64
CA VAL A 369 11.38 7.28 -9.77
C VAL A 369 11.75 8.70 -10.17
N ILE A 370 10.76 9.50 -10.56
CA ILE A 370 10.94 10.93 -10.83
C ILE A 370 10.87 11.71 -9.52
N ARG A 371 9.87 11.38 -8.68
CA ARG A 371 9.66 11.99 -7.37
C ARG A 371 8.78 11.06 -6.52
N ALA A 372 9.00 11.04 -5.22
CA ALA A 372 8.17 10.30 -4.27
C ALA A 372 8.05 11.06 -2.94
N HIS A 373 6.89 10.92 -2.29
CA HIS A 373 6.59 11.51 -0.99
C HIS A 373 5.98 10.47 -0.08
N SER A 374 6.39 10.46 1.18
CA SER A 374 5.79 9.59 2.18
C SER A 374 4.77 10.36 3.00
N VAL A 375 3.50 9.94 2.93
CA VAL A 375 2.45 10.47 3.81
C VAL A 375 2.46 9.81 5.18
N CYS A 376 3.33 8.81 5.37
CA CYS A 376 3.49 8.05 6.61
C CYS A 376 2.17 7.50 7.18
N ALA A 377 1.22 7.18 6.31
CA ALA A 377 -0.10 6.64 6.67
C ALA A 377 -0.68 5.81 5.51
N ILE A 378 -1.57 4.86 5.80
CA ILE A 378 -2.19 3.98 4.80
C ILE A 378 -3.47 4.55 4.16
N SER A 379 -3.85 5.78 4.52
CA SER A 379 -5.04 6.46 4.01
C SER A 379 -4.83 7.96 3.97
N PRO A 380 -5.28 8.66 2.91
CA PRO A 380 -5.27 10.14 2.87
C PRO A 380 -6.03 10.78 4.03
N SER A 381 -7.01 10.08 4.60
CA SER A 381 -7.82 10.58 5.72
C SER A 381 -7.03 10.82 7.01
N ALA A 382 -5.77 10.36 7.10
CA ALA A 382 -4.91 10.66 8.24
C ALA A 382 -4.50 12.15 8.27
N ASP A 383 -4.21 12.71 7.10
CA ASP A 383 -3.91 14.12 6.88
C ASP A 383 -4.15 14.46 5.40
N SER A 384 -5.36 14.94 5.10
CA SER A 384 -5.78 15.28 3.73
C SER A 384 -4.98 16.44 3.14
N ASP A 385 -4.57 17.39 3.98
CA ASP A 385 -3.85 18.59 3.56
C ASP A 385 -2.41 18.23 3.16
N HIS A 386 -1.73 17.43 3.98
CA HIS A 386 -0.41 16.87 3.65
C HIS A 386 -0.46 16.02 2.38
N TYR A 387 -1.48 15.16 2.26
CA TYR A 387 -1.69 14.35 1.06
C TYR A 387 -1.81 15.22 -0.20
N MET A 388 -2.65 16.26 -0.18
CA MET A 388 -2.83 17.15 -1.33
C MET A 388 -1.62 18.03 -1.62
N ALA A 389 -0.84 18.40 -0.60
CA ALA A 389 0.45 19.07 -0.78
C ALA A 389 1.43 18.16 -1.55
N CYS A 390 1.57 16.90 -1.13
CA CYS A 390 2.38 15.89 -1.83
C CYS A 390 1.92 15.68 -3.28
N VAL A 391 0.60 15.53 -3.50
CA VAL A 391 0.00 15.39 -4.84
C VAL A 391 0.33 16.61 -5.71
N SER A 392 0.22 17.81 -5.16
CA SER A 392 0.48 19.05 -5.88
C SER A 392 1.94 19.13 -6.35
N ASP A 393 2.90 18.73 -5.50
CA ASP A 393 4.31 18.65 -5.87
C ASP A 393 4.58 17.58 -6.96
N LEU A 394 4.01 16.38 -6.82
CA LEU A 394 4.14 15.33 -7.84
C LEU A 394 3.60 15.77 -9.21
N LEU A 395 2.48 16.49 -9.24
CA LEU A 395 1.93 17.07 -10.47
C LEU A 395 2.84 18.16 -11.05
N ASN A 396 3.52 18.94 -10.23
CA ASN A 396 4.51 19.92 -10.70
C ASN A 396 5.72 19.22 -11.35
N HIS A 397 6.24 18.18 -10.70
CA HIS A 397 7.30 17.34 -11.27
C HIS A 397 6.88 16.67 -12.57
N TYR A 398 5.64 16.20 -12.68
CA TYR A 398 5.08 15.70 -13.93
C TYR A 398 5.09 16.76 -15.04
N ARG A 399 4.58 17.97 -14.76
CA ARG A 399 4.56 19.09 -15.73
C ARG A 399 5.97 19.47 -16.20
N HIS A 400 6.94 19.49 -15.29
CA HIS A 400 8.34 19.77 -15.64
C HIS A 400 9.00 18.63 -16.43
N TYR A 401 8.65 17.39 -16.11
CA TYR A 401 9.15 16.23 -16.83
C TYR A 401 8.69 16.23 -18.29
N ILE A 402 7.40 16.48 -18.55
CA ILE A 402 6.85 16.48 -19.91
C ILE A 402 7.26 17.70 -20.73
N SER A 403 7.58 18.85 -20.11
CA SER A 403 8.10 20.01 -20.84
C SER A 403 9.53 19.78 -21.36
N SER A 404 10.28 18.90 -20.69
CA SER A 404 11.70 18.64 -20.96
C SER A 404 11.95 17.32 -21.71
N ASN A 405 10.94 16.46 -21.84
CA ASN A 405 11.05 15.14 -22.47
C ASN A 405 10.00 14.95 -23.58
N ALA A 406 10.19 13.89 -24.37
CA ALA A 406 9.18 13.47 -25.34
C ALA A 406 7.87 13.12 -24.63
N GLU A 407 6.75 13.40 -25.30
CA GLU A 407 5.41 13.13 -24.80
C GLU A 407 5.26 11.67 -24.37
N CYS A 408 4.76 11.49 -23.14
CA CYS A 408 4.63 10.21 -22.48
C CYS A 408 3.23 10.16 -21.82
N PRO A 409 2.42 9.12 -22.07
CA PRO A 409 1.09 9.02 -21.46
C PRO A 409 1.19 8.92 -19.94
N LEU A 410 0.30 9.62 -19.23
CA LEU A 410 0.17 9.60 -17.78
C LEU A 410 -1.02 8.72 -17.36
N ILE A 411 -0.78 7.80 -16.42
CA ILE A 411 -1.82 7.05 -15.72
C ILE A 411 -1.82 7.51 -14.26
N ILE A 412 -2.98 7.95 -13.77
CA ILE A 412 -3.16 8.39 -12.37
C ILE A 412 -4.03 7.36 -11.65
N ASN A 413 -3.45 6.64 -10.69
CA ASN A 413 -4.18 5.73 -9.81
C ASN A 413 -4.56 6.44 -8.51
N THR A 414 -5.82 6.34 -8.07
CA THR A 414 -6.33 7.04 -6.88
C THR A 414 -6.74 6.08 -5.77
N PRO A 415 -6.78 6.55 -4.50
CA PRO A 415 -7.26 5.75 -3.39
C PRO A 415 -8.76 5.47 -3.51
N GLY A 416 -9.23 4.43 -2.82
CA GLY A 416 -10.63 4.00 -2.84
C GLY A 416 -11.60 4.79 -1.95
N TRP A 417 -11.24 6.00 -1.51
CA TRP A 417 -12.07 6.84 -0.64
C TRP A 417 -12.90 7.80 -1.47
N ILE A 418 -14.17 7.47 -1.71
CA ILE A 418 -15.02 8.16 -2.70
C ILE A 418 -16.18 8.99 -2.10
N LEU A 419 -16.29 9.06 -0.77
CA LEU A 419 -17.38 9.73 -0.05
C LEU A 419 -16.84 10.83 0.87
N GLY A 420 -17.68 11.83 1.17
CA GLY A 420 -17.33 12.95 2.05
C GLY A 420 -16.07 13.67 1.56
N THR A 421 -15.11 13.89 2.46
CA THR A 421 -13.81 14.49 2.13
C THR A 421 -13.03 13.69 1.07
N GLY A 422 -13.25 12.38 0.93
CA GLY A 422 -12.67 11.61 -0.16
C GLY A 422 -13.15 12.06 -1.55
N LEU A 423 -14.43 12.45 -1.67
CA LEU A 423 -14.98 13.02 -2.90
C LEU A 423 -14.40 14.41 -3.17
N GLU A 424 -14.27 15.24 -2.14
CA GLU A 424 -13.67 16.58 -2.24
C GLU A 424 -12.22 16.48 -2.76
N LEU A 425 -11.44 15.52 -2.26
CA LEU A 425 -10.09 15.23 -2.74
C LEU A 425 -10.06 14.81 -4.23
N LEU A 426 -11.01 13.96 -4.66
CA LEU A 426 -11.09 13.55 -6.07
C LEU A 426 -11.45 14.73 -6.99
N ILE A 427 -12.36 15.60 -6.56
CA ILE A 427 -12.74 16.84 -7.26
C ILE A 427 -11.52 17.77 -7.38
N GLU A 428 -10.79 17.98 -6.28
CA GLU A 428 -9.58 18.80 -6.28
C GLU A 428 -8.47 18.21 -7.17
N LEU A 429 -8.33 16.88 -7.17
CA LEU A 429 -7.41 16.18 -8.06
C LEU A 429 -7.79 16.37 -9.54
N ILE A 430 -9.08 16.29 -9.91
CA ILE A 430 -9.55 16.59 -11.27
C ILE A 430 -9.18 18.04 -11.65
N LYS A 431 -9.42 19.01 -10.75
CA LYS A 431 -9.07 20.43 -10.96
C LYS A 431 -7.58 20.63 -11.24
N LYS A 432 -6.71 20.00 -10.43
CA LYS A 432 -5.26 20.16 -10.52
C LYS A 432 -4.65 19.36 -11.67
N ALA A 433 -5.02 18.09 -11.82
CA ALA A 433 -4.44 17.19 -12.80
C ALA A 433 -4.97 17.41 -14.21
N LYS A 434 -6.22 17.89 -14.35
CA LYS A 434 -6.90 18.12 -15.65
C LYS A 434 -6.76 16.91 -16.60
N PRO A 435 -7.19 15.71 -16.19
CA PRO A 435 -7.02 14.51 -17.01
C PRO A 435 -7.79 14.61 -18.34
N THR A 436 -7.31 13.91 -19.37
CA THR A 436 -7.99 13.81 -20.67
C THR A 436 -9.21 12.89 -20.61
N VAL A 437 -9.22 11.93 -19.67
CA VAL A 437 -10.35 11.06 -19.38
C VAL A 437 -10.32 10.65 -17.91
N VAL A 438 -11.50 10.61 -17.29
CA VAL A 438 -11.72 10.04 -15.95
C VAL A 438 -12.44 8.71 -16.11
N ILE A 439 -11.89 7.66 -15.53
CA ILE A 439 -12.48 6.33 -15.51
C ILE A 439 -12.94 6.06 -14.08
N TYR A 440 -14.25 5.89 -13.92
CA TYR A 440 -14.89 5.53 -12.67
C TYR A 440 -15.21 4.03 -12.66
N MET A 441 -14.51 3.28 -11.83
CA MET A 441 -14.55 1.81 -11.78
C MET A 441 -15.75 1.31 -10.96
N SER A 442 -16.96 1.73 -11.31
CA SER A 442 -18.22 1.16 -10.82
C SER A 442 -19.39 1.67 -11.68
N THR A 443 -20.32 0.80 -12.03
CA THR A 443 -21.63 1.16 -12.63
C THR A 443 -22.76 1.21 -11.62
N GLU A 444 -22.51 0.72 -10.40
CA GLU A 444 -23.48 0.62 -9.30
C GLU A 444 -23.10 1.55 -8.13
N GLY A 445 -22.13 2.45 -8.36
CA GLY A 445 -21.67 3.38 -7.35
C GLY A 445 -22.70 4.46 -7.03
N PRO A 446 -22.52 5.21 -5.92
CA PRO A 446 -23.43 6.28 -5.56
C PRO A 446 -23.56 7.32 -6.68
N VAL A 447 -24.78 7.57 -7.13
CA VAL A 447 -25.06 8.47 -8.28
C VAL A 447 -24.52 9.88 -8.04
N ASP A 448 -24.61 10.37 -6.80
CA ASP A 448 -24.12 11.70 -6.41
C ASP A 448 -22.60 11.86 -6.58
N VAL A 449 -21.84 10.79 -6.38
CA VAL A 449 -20.38 10.77 -6.61
C VAL A 449 -20.11 11.01 -8.09
N VAL A 450 -20.72 10.20 -8.96
CA VAL A 450 -20.52 10.30 -10.42
C VAL A 450 -20.99 11.66 -10.93
N LYS A 451 -22.13 12.16 -10.44
CA LYS A 451 -22.64 13.49 -10.77
C LYS A 451 -21.64 14.58 -10.42
N SER A 452 -21.09 14.57 -9.21
CA SER A 452 -20.10 15.55 -8.75
C SER A 452 -18.81 15.49 -9.57
N LEU A 453 -18.34 14.28 -9.92
CA LEU A 453 -17.18 14.11 -10.80
C LEU A 453 -17.44 14.66 -12.21
N ARG A 454 -18.63 14.45 -12.78
CA ARG A 454 -19.03 14.97 -14.10
C ARG A 454 -19.13 16.50 -14.09
N GLU A 455 -19.71 17.08 -13.03
CA GLU A 455 -19.83 18.52 -12.84
C GLU A 455 -18.46 19.20 -12.81
N GLU A 456 -17.48 18.59 -12.13
CA GLU A 456 -16.12 19.14 -12.07
C GLU A 456 -15.33 18.91 -13.36
N ALA A 457 -15.42 17.71 -13.93
CA ALA A 457 -14.70 17.34 -15.15
C ALA A 457 -15.11 18.20 -16.36
N LYS A 458 -16.35 18.72 -16.37
CA LYS A 458 -16.95 19.57 -17.42
C LYS A 458 -16.78 19.00 -18.82
N GLN A 459 -15.64 19.29 -19.43
CA GLN A 459 -15.28 18.90 -20.81
C GLN A 459 -14.56 17.54 -20.87
N THR A 460 -14.02 17.06 -19.76
CA THR A 460 -13.36 15.76 -19.67
C THR A 460 -14.41 14.65 -19.56
N PRO A 461 -14.37 13.63 -20.44
CA PRO A 461 -15.28 12.50 -20.36
C PRO A 461 -15.07 11.71 -19.06
N VAL A 462 -16.17 11.42 -18.37
CA VAL A 462 -16.23 10.49 -17.24
C VAL A 462 -16.89 9.20 -17.73
N ILE A 463 -16.12 8.11 -17.74
CA ILE A 463 -16.53 6.79 -18.23
C ILE A 463 -16.72 5.86 -17.03
N GLU A 464 -17.91 5.30 -16.90
CA GLU A 464 -18.23 4.31 -15.86
C GLU A 464 -17.97 2.90 -16.41
N LEU A 465 -17.27 2.08 -15.63
CA LEU A 465 -16.93 0.70 -16.00
C LEU A 465 -17.41 -0.28 -14.93
N PRO A 466 -17.79 -1.52 -15.33
CA PRO A 466 -18.20 -2.54 -14.37
C PRO A 466 -17.04 -2.88 -13.43
N SER A 467 -17.36 -3.03 -12.14
CA SER A 467 -16.39 -3.45 -11.13
C SER A 467 -16.12 -4.96 -11.21
N GLN A 468 -14.92 -5.36 -10.79
CA GLN A 468 -14.56 -6.77 -10.63
C GLN A 468 -14.22 -7.02 -9.16
N ILE A 469 -15.26 -7.30 -8.36
CA ILE A 469 -15.09 -7.64 -6.95
C ILE A 469 -14.68 -9.10 -6.86
N SER A 470 -13.58 -9.39 -6.17
CA SER A 470 -13.16 -10.77 -5.92
C SER A 470 -14.00 -11.34 -4.77
N GLU A 471 -14.84 -12.34 -5.05
CA GLU A 471 -15.63 -13.06 -4.03
C GLU A 471 -14.74 -13.86 -3.06
N TYR A 472 -13.54 -14.23 -3.51
CA TYR A 472 -12.57 -15.00 -2.73
C TYR A 472 -11.22 -14.28 -2.78
N THR A 473 -10.66 -13.97 -1.61
CA THR A 473 -9.29 -13.51 -1.47
C THR A 473 -8.56 -14.39 -0.47
N THR A 474 -7.36 -14.85 -0.82
CA THR A 474 -6.52 -15.62 0.11
C THR A 474 -5.77 -14.72 1.08
N ARG A 475 -5.72 -13.40 0.83
CA ARG A 475 -5.04 -12.41 1.66
C ARG A 475 -5.88 -11.14 1.82
N THR A 476 -5.93 -10.60 3.03
CA THR A 476 -6.58 -9.29 3.27
C THR A 476 -5.69 -8.14 2.77
N ALA A 477 -6.27 -6.95 2.61
CA ALA A 477 -5.49 -5.75 2.24
C ALA A 477 -4.34 -5.45 3.22
N ALA A 478 -4.56 -5.67 4.52
CA ALA A 478 -3.51 -5.52 5.54
C ALA A 478 -2.40 -6.57 5.40
N GLN A 479 -2.75 -7.82 5.13
CA GLN A 479 -1.76 -8.87 4.88
C GLN A 479 -0.93 -8.59 3.63
N LEU A 480 -1.56 -8.07 2.55
CA LEU A 480 -0.84 -7.68 1.34
C LEU A 480 0.14 -6.52 1.58
N ARG A 481 -0.25 -5.53 2.39
CA ARG A 481 0.68 -4.47 2.82
C ARG A 481 1.87 -5.03 3.58
N ILE A 482 1.64 -5.92 4.55
CA ILE A 482 2.73 -6.59 5.28
C ILE A 482 3.64 -7.33 4.30
N MET A 483 3.10 -8.12 3.38
CA MET A 483 3.89 -8.84 2.38
C MET A 483 4.72 -7.91 1.50
N GLN A 484 4.17 -6.76 1.10
CA GLN A 484 4.88 -5.76 0.30
C GLN A 484 6.00 -5.07 1.09
N THR A 485 5.74 -4.69 2.34
CA THR A 485 6.75 -4.10 3.23
C THR A 485 7.86 -5.10 3.57
N MET A 486 7.51 -6.36 3.87
CA MET A 486 8.49 -7.45 4.05
C MET A 486 9.35 -7.60 2.80
N SER A 487 8.71 -7.72 1.63
CA SER A 487 9.41 -7.84 0.35
C SER A 487 10.37 -6.68 0.11
N TYR A 488 9.98 -5.44 0.45
CA TYR A 488 10.85 -4.26 0.36
C TYR A 488 12.13 -4.43 1.19
N PHE A 489 12.02 -4.73 2.49
CA PHE A 489 13.19 -4.84 3.37
C PHE A 489 14.11 -6.03 3.06
N HIS A 490 13.59 -7.05 2.36
CA HIS A 490 14.34 -8.21 1.91
C HIS A 490 14.95 -8.07 0.51
N LEU A 491 14.81 -6.92 -0.17
CA LEU A 491 15.47 -6.69 -1.46
C LEU A 491 17.00 -6.69 -1.32
N ASN A 492 17.67 -7.46 -2.17
CA ASN A 492 19.12 -7.55 -2.19
C ASN A 492 19.73 -6.41 -3.03
N ARG A 493 20.28 -5.39 -2.36
CA ARG A 493 20.84 -4.16 -2.97
C ARG A 493 22.36 -4.17 -3.09
N ARG A 494 22.95 -5.29 -3.50
CA ARG A 494 24.40 -5.36 -3.72
C ARG A 494 24.78 -4.65 -5.03
N ASP A 495 25.69 -3.68 -4.93
CA ASP A 495 26.21 -2.90 -6.07
C ASP A 495 27.04 -3.74 -7.06
N THR A 496 27.48 -4.94 -6.67
CA THR A 496 28.31 -5.79 -7.51
C THR A 496 27.44 -6.66 -8.41
N PRO A 497 27.59 -6.61 -9.76
CA PRO A 497 27.05 -7.64 -10.62
C PRO A 497 27.78 -8.94 -10.27
N ALA A 498 27.17 -9.78 -9.44
CA ALA A 498 27.71 -11.10 -9.19
C ALA A 498 27.77 -11.83 -10.54
N ARG A 499 28.87 -12.53 -10.80
CA ARG A 499 29.07 -13.35 -12.01
C ARG A 499 28.02 -14.47 -12.16
N TYR A 500 27.21 -14.68 -11.13
CA TYR A 500 26.05 -15.55 -11.05
C TYR A 500 24.88 -14.70 -10.57
N ASP A 501 23.76 -14.70 -11.30
CA ASP A 501 22.55 -13.93 -10.99
C ASP A 501 22.12 -14.14 -9.51
N PRO A 502 22.43 -13.21 -8.60
CA PRO A 502 22.11 -13.39 -7.20
C PRO A 502 20.60 -13.19 -7.05
N ALA A 503 19.96 -14.08 -6.30
CA ALA A 503 18.54 -13.96 -6.01
C ALA A 503 18.18 -12.52 -5.57
N ARG A 504 17.11 -12.00 -6.17
CA ARG A 504 16.66 -10.62 -5.98
C ARG A 504 16.21 -10.34 -4.54
N TRP A 505 15.71 -11.37 -3.85
CA TRP A 505 15.38 -11.30 -2.43
C TRP A 505 16.36 -12.10 -1.59
N ASN A 506 16.80 -11.51 -0.48
CA ASN A 506 17.44 -12.19 0.62
C ASN A 506 16.36 -12.85 1.48
N TRP A 507 16.59 -14.08 1.93
CA TRP A 507 15.65 -14.83 2.78
C TRP A 507 16.21 -15.13 4.17
N SER A 508 17.30 -14.46 4.55
CA SER A 508 17.81 -14.45 5.92
C SER A 508 16.97 -13.49 6.78
N PRO A 509 16.71 -13.80 8.06
CA PRO A 509 15.97 -12.89 8.94
C PRO A 509 16.65 -11.53 9.06
N LEU A 510 15.87 -10.46 9.25
CA LEU A 510 16.40 -9.11 9.43
C LEU A 510 17.39 -8.99 10.60
N THR A 511 17.27 -9.83 11.63
CA THR A 511 18.21 -9.87 12.77
C THR A 511 19.63 -10.27 12.35
N SER A 512 19.78 -11.06 11.30
CA SER A 512 21.07 -11.49 10.75
C SER A 512 21.68 -10.48 9.77
N MET A 513 20.92 -9.48 9.34
CA MET A 513 21.39 -8.47 8.40
C MET A 513 22.21 -7.39 9.12
N PRO A 514 23.36 -6.97 8.57
CA PRO A 514 24.14 -5.89 9.14
C PRO A 514 23.38 -4.56 9.01
N PRO A 515 23.17 -3.80 10.11
CA PRO A 515 22.53 -2.50 10.05
C PRO A 515 23.50 -1.41 9.59
N TRP A 516 22.94 -0.33 9.07
CA TRP A 516 23.63 0.94 8.93
C TRP A 516 23.78 1.59 10.30
N MET A 517 25.01 1.95 10.65
CA MET A 517 25.33 2.70 11.87
C MET A 517 25.34 4.19 11.54
N VAL A 518 24.33 4.93 12.00
CA VAL A 518 24.12 6.33 11.65
C VAL A 518 24.24 7.20 12.89
N LYS A 519 25.29 8.04 12.96
CA LYS A 519 25.43 9.04 14.02
C LYS A 519 24.32 10.09 13.90
N TYR A 520 23.71 10.45 15.02
CA TYR A 520 22.68 11.51 15.08
C TYR A 520 23.15 12.75 15.83
N SER A 521 24.41 12.78 16.26
CA SER A 521 24.99 13.91 17.02
C SER A 521 26.49 14.01 16.77
N GLY A 522 27.02 15.22 16.96
CA GLY A 522 28.44 15.55 16.78
C GLY A 522 28.84 15.82 15.32
N PRO A 523 30.13 16.11 15.08
CA PRO A 523 30.65 16.36 13.73
C PRO A 523 30.44 15.15 12.82
N GLY A 524 29.84 15.37 11.64
CA GLY A 524 29.50 14.31 10.69
C GLY A 524 28.27 13.49 11.09
N SER A 525 27.29 14.09 11.77
CA SER A 525 25.97 13.49 11.95
C SER A 525 25.38 13.11 10.60
N GLY A 526 24.90 11.87 10.46
CA GLY A 526 24.32 11.37 9.22
C GLY A 526 22.86 11.78 9.02
N ILE A 527 22.20 12.28 10.07
CA ILE A 527 20.86 12.85 10.02
C ILE A 527 20.81 14.18 10.76
N LEU A 528 19.92 15.06 10.33
CA LEU A 528 19.61 16.32 11.01
C LEU A 528 18.71 16.08 12.23
N GLY A 529 17.72 15.19 12.09
CA GLY A 529 16.89 14.76 13.21
C GLY A 529 15.69 13.93 12.81
N VAL A 530 14.81 13.70 13.79
CA VAL A 530 13.59 12.90 13.65
C VAL A 530 12.38 13.82 13.79
N MET A 531 11.42 13.71 12.88
CA MET A 531 10.15 14.43 12.91
C MET A 531 9.00 13.44 13.02
N CYS A 532 7.98 13.77 13.81
CA CYS A 532 6.75 12.98 13.94
C CYS A 532 5.57 13.73 13.32
N ILE A 533 4.94 13.15 12.29
CA ILE A 533 3.74 13.69 11.66
C ILE A 533 2.49 13.12 12.35
N GLY A 534 1.52 13.98 12.64
CA GLY A 534 0.28 13.61 13.29
C GLY A 534 0.40 13.54 14.82
N GLU A 535 0.71 12.37 15.36
CA GLU A 535 0.89 12.18 16.80
C GLU A 535 2.31 12.53 17.22
N GLN A 536 2.45 13.59 18.02
CA GLN A 536 3.73 14.10 18.46
C GLN A 536 3.99 13.62 19.90
N PRO A 537 4.93 12.68 20.11
CA PRO A 537 5.32 12.30 21.46
C PRO A 537 6.04 13.46 22.14
N ALA A 538 5.97 13.51 23.47
CA ALA A 538 6.85 14.40 24.22
C ALA A 538 8.32 13.97 23.99
N PRO A 539 9.28 14.91 23.96
CA PRO A 539 10.67 14.63 23.56
C PRO A 539 11.31 13.46 24.32
N GLN A 540 10.98 13.28 25.59
CA GLN A 540 11.47 12.18 26.42
C GLN A 540 11.03 10.79 25.95
N PHE A 541 9.89 10.69 25.25
CA PHE A 541 9.35 9.42 24.75
C PHE A 541 9.68 9.16 23.28
N LEU A 542 10.36 10.10 22.60
CA LEU A 542 10.72 9.94 21.19
C LEU A 542 11.53 8.66 20.94
N HIS A 543 12.46 8.34 21.85
CA HIS A 543 13.24 7.12 21.80
C HIS A 543 12.35 5.87 21.71
N ASP A 544 11.41 5.74 22.65
CA ASP A 544 10.55 4.57 22.73
C ASP A 544 9.51 4.54 21.60
N ALA A 545 9.08 5.71 21.14
CA ALA A 545 8.12 5.83 20.05
C ALA A 545 8.68 5.35 18.70
N ILE A 546 9.98 5.58 18.43
CA ILE A 546 10.56 5.22 17.13
C ILE A 546 11.34 3.90 17.16
N ASN A 547 11.77 3.42 18.32
CA ASN A 547 12.51 2.17 18.42
C ASN A 547 11.64 0.99 17.95
N GLY A 548 12.15 0.19 17.02
CA GLY A 548 11.40 -0.89 16.38
C GLY A 548 10.41 -0.44 15.30
N SER A 549 10.28 0.85 15.00
CA SER A 549 9.31 1.37 14.01
C SER A 549 9.90 1.49 12.60
N VAL A 550 9.01 1.59 11.61
CA VAL A 550 9.38 1.98 10.24
C VAL A 550 9.28 3.50 10.10
N VAL A 551 10.33 4.13 9.61
CA VAL A 551 10.44 5.57 9.39
C VAL A 551 10.72 5.86 7.92
N ALA A 552 10.16 6.94 7.39
CA ALA A 552 10.52 7.44 6.07
C ALA A 552 11.87 8.16 6.14
N VAL A 553 12.71 7.95 5.13
CA VAL A 553 13.97 8.67 4.96
C VAL A 553 13.71 9.80 3.96
N VAL A 554 13.77 11.04 4.45
CA VAL A 554 13.42 12.23 3.67
C VAL A 554 14.65 13.10 3.50
N VAL A 555 14.94 13.44 2.25
CA VAL A 555 16.00 14.37 1.87
C VAL A 555 15.40 15.77 1.83
N VAL A 556 16.06 16.70 2.51
CA VAL A 556 15.69 18.11 2.52
C VAL A 556 16.48 18.80 1.41
N ASP A 557 15.76 19.24 0.37
CA ASP A 557 16.33 19.96 -0.77
C ASP A 557 16.60 21.43 -0.43
N ASP A 558 15.78 22.02 0.44
CA ASP A 558 15.83 23.43 0.87
C ASP A 558 15.36 23.55 2.34
N GLU A 559 15.98 24.45 3.12
CA GLU A 559 15.65 24.72 4.53
C GLU A 559 14.18 25.13 4.73
N LEU A 560 13.54 25.70 3.69
CA LEU A 560 12.12 26.03 3.69
C LEU A 560 11.22 24.82 3.97
N ALA A 561 11.69 23.59 3.72
CA ALA A 561 10.98 22.36 4.08
C ALA A 561 10.63 22.29 5.57
N LEU A 562 11.47 22.86 6.44
CA LEU A 562 11.34 22.74 7.88
C LEU A 562 10.77 24.01 8.55
N ARG A 563 10.99 25.19 7.95
CA ARG A 563 10.61 26.48 8.54
C ARG A 563 9.21 26.97 8.17
N GLY A 564 8.62 26.47 7.09
CA GLY A 564 7.36 27.02 6.55
C GLY A 564 7.55 28.40 5.91
N PRO A 565 6.55 28.93 5.17
CA PRO A 565 6.64 30.26 4.58
C PRO A 565 6.62 31.32 5.68
N GLN A 566 7.67 32.13 5.78
CA GLN A 566 7.74 33.27 6.67
C GLN A 566 6.67 34.29 6.22
N GLU A 567 5.77 34.72 7.11
CA GLU A 567 5.01 35.93 6.86
C GLU A 567 6.01 37.07 6.72
N GLU A 568 6.01 37.76 5.56
CA GLU A 568 6.76 39.00 5.38
C GLU A 568 6.19 40.05 6.35
N GLY A 569 6.72 40.07 7.56
CA GLY A 569 6.26 40.91 8.67
C GLY A 569 7.43 41.51 9.44
N THR A 570 7.74 42.75 9.10
CA THR A 570 8.58 43.73 9.81
C THR A 570 10.03 43.33 10.12
N ASP A 571 10.91 43.84 9.26
CA ASP A 571 12.32 44.11 9.51
C ASP A 571 12.48 45.01 10.74
N ASN A 572 12.60 44.40 11.92
CA ASN A 572 13.24 45.04 13.06
C ASN A 572 14.65 44.47 13.13
N GLY A 573 15.58 45.21 12.53
CA GLY A 573 16.99 44.89 12.56
C GLY A 573 17.50 44.76 14.00
N ASP A 574 17.95 43.57 14.36
CA ASP A 574 19.08 43.35 15.27
C ASP A 574 19.50 41.87 15.25
N GLY A 575 20.79 41.63 15.03
CA GLY A 575 21.46 40.40 15.44
C GLY A 575 21.53 39.25 14.42
N LEU A 576 22.57 39.28 13.59
CA LEU A 576 23.09 38.16 12.82
C LEU A 576 23.39 36.95 13.74
N SER A 577 22.52 35.94 13.78
CA SER A 577 22.86 34.58 14.23
C SER A 577 22.70 33.59 13.07
N SER A 578 23.80 32.92 12.74
CA SER A 578 23.96 32.06 11.57
C SER A 578 23.48 30.62 11.79
N ASP A 579 22.36 30.41 12.47
CA ASP A 579 21.86 29.05 12.71
C ASP A 579 21.03 28.60 11.50
N LYS A 580 21.71 27.91 10.58
CA LYS A 580 21.18 27.43 9.28
C LYS A 580 20.07 26.38 9.37
N TYR A 581 19.66 25.92 10.55
CA TYR A 581 18.55 24.96 10.68
C TYR A 581 17.65 25.35 11.86
N PRO A 582 16.33 25.09 11.81
CA PRO A 582 15.49 25.25 12.99
C PRO A 582 16.11 24.47 14.14
N VAL A 583 16.28 25.17 15.27
CA VAL A 583 16.86 24.60 16.49
C VAL A 583 16.01 23.39 16.86
N ALA A 584 16.60 22.19 16.83
CA ALA A 584 15.96 21.00 17.39
C ALA A 584 15.48 21.38 18.81
N ALA A 585 14.16 21.33 19.04
CA ALA A 585 13.56 21.80 20.28
C ALA A 585 14.31 21.16 21.45
N GLY A 586 14.79 22.03 22.35
CA GLY A 586 15.95 21.79 23.19
C GLY A 586 16.03 20.39 23.79
N ASN A 587 17.11 19.67 23.44
CA ASN A 587 17.70 18.58 24.25
C ASN A 587 18.97 17.97 23.62
N THR A 588 19.77 18.74 22.86
CA THR A 588 21.10 18.28 22.42
C THR A 588 22.10 18.15 23.59
N ALA A 589 21.76 18.69 24.76
CA ALA A 589 22.60 18.64 25.97
C ALA A 589 22.61 17.27 26.67
N ASP A 590 21.56 16.45 26.55
CA ASP A 590 21.33 15.28 27.44
C ASP A 590 21.36 13.90 26.75
N GLY A 591 21.92 13.80 25.54
CA GLY A 591 22.07 12.50 24.84
C GLY A 591 20.79 11.95 24.20
N HIS A 592 19.70 12.71 24.26
CA HIS A 592 18.44 12.42 23.57
C HIS A 592 18.57 12.55 22.05
N LEU A 593 17.65 11.89 21.33
CA LEU A 593 17.54 12.00 19.88
C LEU A 593 17.15 13.44 19.49
N PRO A 594 17.74 14.01 18.43
CA PRO A 594 17.36 15.31 17.91
C PRO A 594 15.92 15.27 17.40
N TYR A 595 15.00 15.87 18.16
CA TYR A 595 13.60 15.99 17.79
C TYR A 595 13.37 17.28 17.00
N LEU A 596 12.86 17.15 15.79
CA LEU A 596 12.48 18.25 14.94
C LEU A 596 10.98 18.50 15.13
N GLU A 597 10.64 19.67 15.65
CA GLU A 597 9.25 20.10 15.66
C GLU A 597 8.77 20.23 14.22
N PRO A 598 7.61 19.64 13.88
CA PRO A 598 7.04 19.86 12.56
C PRO A 598 6.66 21.34 12.43
N GLY A 599 6.96 21.93 11.26
CA GLY A 599 6.67 23.34 10.99
C GLY A 599 5.16 23.67 11.07
N PRO A 600 4.74 24.90 10.71
CA PRO A 600 3.36 25.36 10.91
C PRO A 600 2.29 24.46 10.29
N ASN A 601 2.64 23.71 9.24
CA ASN A 601 1.74 22.78 8.56
C ASN A 601 1.63 21.39 9.22
N GLY A 602 2.51 21.06 10.17
CA GLY A 602 2.53 19.74 10.82
C GLY A 602 3.31 18.65 10.09
N TYR A 603 3.99 18.99 8.99
CA TYR A 603 4.78 18.09 8.13
C TYR A 603 5.87 18.88 7.36
N PRO A 604 6.92 18.22 6.82
CA PRO A 604 7.92 18.92 6.01
C PRO A 604 7.33 19.28 4.63
N ASP A 605 7.56 20.51 4.14
CA ASP A 605 6.94 20.97 2.89
C ASP A 605 7.40 20.10 1.69
N PRO A 606 6.48 19.38 1.02
CA PRO A 606 6.81 18.50 -0.10
C PRO A 606 7.49 19.20 -1.29
N LYS A 607 7.35 20.52 -1.44
CA LYS A 607 8.06 21.29 -2.48
C LYS A 607 9.57 21.34 -2.27
N HIS A 608 10.01 21.22 -1.02
CA HIS A 608 11.38 21.46 -0.59
C HIS A 608 12.03 20.19 0.00
N CYS A 609 11.37 19.04 -0.07
CA CYS A 609 11.91 17.76 0.37
C CYS A 609 11.37 16.59 -0.47
N HIS A 610 12.00 15.42 -0.40
CA HIS A 610 11.47 14.20 -1.02
C HIS A 610 11.82 12.93 -0.24
N SER A 611 10.98 11.90 -0.38
CA SER A 611 11.24 10.57 0.18
C SER A 611 12.10 9.75 -0.77
N ILE A 612 13.11 9.08 -0.22
CA ILE A 612 13.96 8.13 -0.95
C ILE A 612 13.67 6.66 -0.57
N GLY A 613 12.80 6.43 0.40
CA GLY A 613 12.38 5.11 0.86
C GLY A 613 12.15 5.06 2.37
N PHE A 614 12.03 3.85 2.89
CA PHE A 614 11.86 3.59 4.32
C PHE A 614 13.08 2.91 4.94
N ALA A 615 13.23 3.11 6.25
CA ALA A 615 14.15 2.40 7.12
C ALA A 615 13.41 1.81 8.33
N LEU A 616 13.86 0.64 8.80
CA LEU A 616 13.45 0.04 10.07
C LEU A 616 14.48 0.43 11.13
N VAL A 617 14.03 1.06 12.20
CA VAL A 617 14.88 1.38 13.36
C VAL A 617 15.04 0.11 14.19
N ARG A 618 16.18 -0.57 14.02
CA ARG A 618 16.48 -1.82 14.73
C ARG A 618 16.87 -1.57 16.19
N GLY A 619 17.53 -0.44 16.45
CA GLY A 619 18.02 -0.10 17.77
C GLY A 619 18.61 1.30 17.80
N ILE A 620 18.68 1.85 19.01
CA ILE A 620 19.17 3.20 19.28
C ILE A 620 20.20 3.10 20.39
N ASP A 621 21.44 3.49 20.11
CA ASP A 621 22.50 3.53 21.11
C ASP A 621 22.72 4.98 21.55
N THR A 622 22.22 5.29 22.74
CA THR A 622 22.34 6.62 23.35
C THR A 622 23.75 6.94 23.83
N LYS A 623 24.58 5.92 24.12
CA LYS A 623 25.97 6.11 24.56
C LYS A 623 26.86 6.53 23.40
N SER A 624 26.76 5.81 22.28
CA SER A 624 27.51 6.14 21.07
C SER A 624 26.82 7.18 20.17
N LYS A 625 25.60 7.60 20.55
CA LYS A 625 24.74 8.51 19.79
C LYS A 625 24.54 8.05 18.34
N CYS A 626 24.24 6.76 18.17
CA CYS A 626 24.08 6.09 16.88
C CYS A 626 22.73 5.37 16.76
N LEU A 627 22.13 5.44 15.58
CA LEU A 627 20.99 4.63 15.17
C LEU A 627 21.46 3.40 14.39
N GLN A 628 20.79 2.28 14.60
CA GLN A 628 20.93 1.06 13.80
C GLN A 628 19.75 0.98 12.83
N LEU A 629 20.00 1.25 11.55
CA LEU A 629 18.95 1.29 10.52
C LEU A 629 19.08 0.13 9.54
N LEU A 630 17.97 -0.56 9.27
CA LEU A 630 17.88 -1.50 8.16
C LEU A 630 17.07 -0.85 7.03
N THR A 631 17.57 -0.89 5.80
CA THR A 631 16.90 -0.25 4.67
C THR A 631 17.21 -0.95 3.36
N ALA A 632 16.26 -0.88 2.43
CA ALA A 632 16.42 -1.29 1.04
C ALA A 632 16.64 -0.12 0.09
N ILE A 633 16.98 1.07 0.61
CA ILE A 633 17.46 2.20 -0.20
C ILE A 633 18.79 1.78 -0.85
N PRO A 634 18.95 1.96 -2.19
CA PRO A 634 20.18 1.62 -2.89
C PRO A 634 21.41 2.30 -2.30
N HIS A 635 22.51 1.55 -2.13
CA HIS A 635 23.77 2.09 -1.59
C HIS A 635 24.30 3.25 -2.45
N LYS A 636 24.10 3.19 -3.77
CA LYS A 636 24.42 4.28 -4.69
C LYS A 636 23.69 5.58 -4.32
N ALA A 637 22.39 5.54 -4.07
CA ALA A 637 21.60 6.71 -3.70
C ALA A 637 22.08 7.33 -2.39
N ILE A 638 22.36 6.50 -1.37
CA ILE A 638 22.91 6.97 -0.09
C ILE A 638 24.27 7.64 -0.29
N ARG A 639 25.16 7.06 -1.12
CA ARG A 639 26.48 7.64 -1.42
C ARG A 639 26.39 8.97 -2.17
N GLU A 640 25.48 9.09 -3.14
CA GLU A 640 25.25 10.33 -3.89
C GLU A 640 24.73 11.47 -2.98
N LEU A 641 23.87 11.14 -2.01
CA LEU A 641 23.40 12.09 -1.01
C LEU A 641 24.52 12.53 -0.07
N ALA A 642 25.36 11.60 0.39
CA ALA A 642 26.52 11.92 1.20
C ALA A 642 27.51 12.85 0.46
N CYS A 643 27.68 12.68 -0.85
CA CYS A 643 28.56 13.54 -1.66
C CYS A 643 27.96 14.92 -1.95
N SER A 644 26.63 15.04 -1.98
CA SER A 644 25.93 16.31 -2.23
C SER A 644 25.66 17.12 -0.97
N GLU A 645 26.07 16.61 0.20
CA GLU A 645 25.89 17.24 1.52
C GLU A 645 24.44 17.66 1.82
N LYS A 646 23.46 17.00 1.20
CA LYS A 646 22.04 17.28 1.44
C LYS A 646 21.62 16.75 2.81
N PRO A 647 20.92 17.56 3.64
CA PRO A 647 20.44 17.12 4.94
C PRO A 647 19.37 16.02 4.80
N ILE A 648 19.44 15.03 5.69
CA ILE A 648 18.49 13.92 5.78
C ILE A 648 17.75 14.00 7.12
N ILE A 649 16.43 13.84 7.09
CA ILE A 649 15.60 13.67 8.28
C ILE A 649 14.92 12.31 8.26
N LEU A 650 14.60 11.79 9.44
CA LEU A 650 13.73 10.62 9.57
C LEU A 650 12.34 11.09 9.95
N VAL A 651 11.32 10.61 9.24
CA VAL A 651 9.93 11.00 9.48
C VAL A 651 9.16 9.78 9.95
N SER A 652 8.57 9.89 11.14
CA SER A 652 7.67 8.88 11.71
C SER A 652 6.21 9.34 11.59
N GLY A 653 5.29 8.39 11.45
CA GLY A 653 3.87 8.65 11.37
C GLY A 653 3.03 7.40 11.63
N LYS A 654 1.79 7.38 11.16
CA LYS A 654 0.80 6.31 11.37
C LYS A 654 0.95 5.15 10.39
N LEU A 655 2.17 4.66 10.21
CA LEU A 655 2.41 3.40 9.51
C LEU A 655 2.06 2.20 10.40
N GLU A 656 1.78 1.06 9.78
CA GLU A 656 1.54 -0.18 10.53
C GLU A 656 2.82 -0.61 11.24
N THR A 657 2.71 -0.95 12.54
CA THR A 657 3.83 -1.47 13.32
C THR A 657 4.41 -2.73 12.66
N PRO A 658 5.74 -2.84 12.47
CA PRO A 658 6.37 -3.94 11.76
C PRO A 658 6.49 -5.20 12.64
N GLY A 659 5.38 -5.66 13.22
CA GLY A 659 5.34 -6.85 14.08
C GLY A 659 5.90 -8.11 13.42
N TRP A 660 5.80 -8.19 12.10
CA TRP A 660 6.38 -9.24 11.28
C TRP A 660 7.91 -9.32 11.42
N ALA A 661 8.61 -8.19 11.59
CA ALA A 661 10.06 -8.11 11.68
C ALA A 661 10.58 -8.73 12.98
N TYR A 662 9.84 -8.56 14.07
CA TYR A 662 10.23 -9.05 15.40
C TYR A 662 10.12 -10.59 15.49
N THR A 663 9.26 -11.19 14.66
CA THR A 663 8.96 -12.62 14.70
C THR A 663 9.64 -13.45 13.61
N GLU A 664 10.40 -12.84 12.69
CA GLU A 664 10.98 -13.58 11.55
C GLU A 664 11.93 -14.70 11.98
N GLU A 665 12.83 -14.41 12.92
CA GLU A 665 13.82 -15.38 13.39
C GLU A 665 13.14 -16.52 14.17
N LEU A 666 12.10 -16.21 14.94
CA LEU A 666 11.25 -17.19 15.62
C LEU A 666 10.60 -18.14 14.61
N HIS A 667 9.99 -17.60 13.56
CA HIS A 667 9.37 -18.39 12.50
C HIS A 667 10.40 -19.27 11.79
N GLN A 668 11.58 -18.74 11.49
CA GLN A 668 12.63 -19.52 10.85
C GLN A 668 13.07 -20.71 11.71
N LYS A 669 13.34 -20.48 13.00
CA LYS A 669 13.76 -21.55 13.93
C LYS A 669 12.66 -22.60 14.12
N ALA A 670 11.40 -22.18 14.24
CA ALA A 670 10.27 -23.11 14.33
C ALA A 670 10.15 -24.00 13.09
N VAL A 671 10.30 -23.45 11.88
CA VAL A 671 10.29 -24.24 10.63
C VAL A 671 11.46 -25.23 10.59
N VAL A 672 12.65 -24.84 11.03
CA VAL A 672 13.82 -25.73 11.07
C VAL A 672 13.59 -26.89 12.06
N ALA A 673 13.10 -26.60 13.27
CA ALA A 673 12.81 -27.60 14.28
C ALA A 673 11.73 -28.60 13.82
N LEU A 674 10.66 -28.11 13.20
CA LEU A 674 9.61 -28.97 12.61
C LEU A 674 10.19 -29.92 11.55
N ASN A 675 11.08 -29.42 10.70
CA ASN A 675 11.72 -30.25 9.67
C ASN A 675 12.64 -31.32 10.28
N GLN A 676 13.38 -31.00 11.34
CA GLN A 676 14.22 -31.97 12.05
C GLN A 676 13.36 -33.08 12.69
N ARG A 677 12.29 -32.71 13.39
CA ARG A 677 11.35 -33.68 13.99
C ARG A 677 10.66 -34.58 12.96
N LYS A 678 10.28 -34.03 11.80
CA LYS A 678 9.71 -34.83 10.69
C LYS A 678 10.72 -35.84 10.13
N LYS A 679 12.01 -35.49 10.09
CA LYS A 679 13.10 -36.40 9.69
C LYS A 679 13.31 -37.52 10.70
N GLU A 680 13.25 -37.20 11.99
CA GLU A 680 13.38 -38.18 13.08
C GLU A 680 12.20 -39.17 13.12
N LEU A 681 10.98 -38.72 12.79
CA LEU A 681 9.76 -39.53 12.77
C LEU A 681 9.55 -40.32 11.46
N GLY A 682 10.55 -40.38 10.57
CA GLY A 682 10.52 -41.23 9.38
C GLY A 682 9.50 -40.82 8.30
N GLY A 683 9.10 -39.54 8.25
CA GLY A 683 8.33 -38.97 7.14
C GLY A 683 6.88 -39.45 6.97
N ASN A 684 6.33 -40.24 7.91
CA ASN A 684 5.02 -40.89 7.76
C ASN A 684 3.95 -40.34 8.74
N VAL A 685 3.87 -39.01 8.86
CA VAL A 685 2.77 -38.35 9.57
C VAL A 685 1.73 -37.96 8.52
N ASP A 686 0.53 -38.56 8.57
CA ASP A 686 -0.58 -38.24 7.66
C ASP A 686 -0.94 -36.75 7.72
N ASP A 687 -0.80 -36.06 6.59
CA ASP A 687 -1.01 -34.60 6.40
C ASP A 687 -2.49 -34.16 6.48
N GLU A 688 -3.45 -35.05 6.81
CA GLU A 688 -4.88 -34.69 6.87
C GLU A 688 -5.35 -34.16 8.23
N ILE A 689 -4.56 -34.31 9.31
CA ILE A 689 -4.96 -33.90 10.68
C ILE A 689 -4.21 -32.66 11.18
N SER A 690 -3.24 -32.13 10.44
CA SER A 690 -2.20 -31.32 11.08
C SER A 690 -2.36 -29.80 11.01
N ASP A 691 -3.31 -29.19 10.30
CA ASP A 691 -3.27 -27.71 10.15
C ASP A 691 -3.73 -26.89 11.37
N GLU A 692 -4.68 -27.39 12.19
CA GLU A 692 -5.04 -26.70 13.45
C GLU A 692 -4.02 -27.02 14.56
N LYS A 693 -3.28 -28.13 14.44
CA LYS A 693 -2.30 -28.60 15.41
C LYS A 693 -0.83 -28.31 15.04
N GLU A 694 -0.51 -27.92 13.80
CA GLU A 694 0.85 -27.55 13.36
C GLU A 694 1.24 -26.18 13.91
N THR A 695 0.27 -25.33 14.21
CA THR A 695 0.46 -24.12 15.01
C THR A 695 0.51 -24.39 16.52
N GLU A 696 0.14 -25.60 16.96
CA GLU A 696 0.21 -26.09 18.34
C GLU A 696 1.36 -27.09 18.55
N VAL A 697 2.41 -27.03 17.74
CA VAL A 697 3.62 -27.76 18.11
C VAL A 697 4.28 -26.96 19.23
N ASP A 698 4.13 -27.45 20.45
CA ASP A 698 5.03 -27.14 21.57
C ASP A 698 6.45 -27.40 21.07
N VAL A 699 7.11 -26.34 20.61
CA VAL A 699 8.52 -26.34 20.27
C VAL A 699 9.25 -26.46 21.61
N ASP A 700 10.01 -27.54 21.79
CA ASP A 700 10.72 -27.86 23.05
C ASP A 700 11.34 -26.62 23.71
N GLU A 701 11.18 -26.53 25.04
CA GLU A 701 11.68 -25.42 25.88
C GLU A 701 13.17 -25.12 25.64
N ASP A 702 13.97 -26.14 25.32
CA ASP A 702 15.43 -26.04 25.13
C ASP A 702 15.85 -25.20 23.92
N TYR A 703 15.03 -25.10 22.86
CA TYR A 703 15.36 -24.28 21.67
C TYR A 703 14.86 -22.83 21.77
N MET A 704 14.12 -22.51 22.85
CA MET A 704 13.33 -21.29 22.99
C MET A 704 13.86 -20.31 24.04
N GLY A 705 14.88 -20.69 24.83
CA GLY A 705 15.45 -19.85 25.90
C GLY A 705 16.05 -18.51 25.45
N GLY A 706 16.37 -18.34 24.16
CA GLY A 706 16.86 -17.07 23.61
C GLY A 706 15.79 -16.00 23.37
N PHE A 707 14.49 -16.36 23.43
CA PHE A 707 13.38 -15.47 23.07
C PHE A 707 12.42 -15.14 24.21
N GLU A 708 12.63 -15.67 25.41
CA GLU A 708 11.85 -15.28 26.60
C GLU A 708 11.90 -13.76 26.85
N ASN A 709 12.98 -13.10 26.41
CA ASN A 709 13.22 -11.67 26.55
C ASN A 709 13.11 -10.88 25.23
N ALA A 710 12.47 -11.41 24.19
CA ALA A 710 12.32 -10.70 22.92
C ALA A 710 11.47 -9.42 23.11
N PRO A 711 12.00 -8.22 22.81
CA PRO A 711 11.25 -6.98 22.99
C PRO A 711 9.95 -6.98 22.19
N TRP A 712 8.87 -6.47 22.78
CA TRP A 712 7.54 -6.35 22.18
C TRP A 712 6.85 -7.66 21.79
N VAL A 713 7.43 -8.82 22.08
CA VAL A 713 6.82 -10.13 21.83
C VAL A 713 6.47 -10.77 23.18
N GLU A 714 5.31 -11.41 23.24
CA GLU A 714 4.87 -12.18 24.41
C GLU A 714 4.52 -13.61 23.99
N ARG A 715 4.98 -14.56 24.82
CA ARG A 715 4.56 -15.96 24.73
C ARG A 715 3.25 -16.13 25.46
N LEU A 716 2.24 -16.69 24.79
CA LEU A 716 1.00 -17.08 25.44
C LEU A 716 1.12 -18.53 25.91
N GLU A 717 1.19 -18.73 27.22
CA GLU A 717 1.23 -20.06 27.85
C GLU A 717 -0.18 -20.66 27.97
N GLY A 718 -0.38 -21.85 27.39
CA GLY A 718 -1.63 -22.63 27.47
C GLY A 718 -2.83 -22.07 26.68
N HIS A 719 -4.04 -22.50 27.06
CA HIS A 719 -5.33 -22.12 26.44
C HIS A 719 -5.89 -20.76 26.87
N ARG A 720 -5.17 -19.94 27.65
CA ARG A 720 -5.71 -18.66 28.13
C ARG A 720 -5.79 -17.64 26.99
N GLY A 721 -7.02 -17.25 26.66
CA GLY A 721 -7.31 -16.19 25.68
C GLY A 721 -7.27 -16.62 24.21
N ARG A 722 -7.13 -17.92 23.90
CA ARG A 722 -7.10 -18.42 22.52
C ARG A 722 -8.52 -18.56 21.94
N GLY A 723 -8.83 -17.80 20.89
CA GLY A 723 -9.80 -18.27 19.90
C GLY A 723 -9.23 -19.48 19.13
N ALA A 724 -10.07 -20.40 18.66
CA ALA A 724 -9.62 -21.53 17.85
C ALA A 724 -8.79 -21.03 16.65
N GLY A 725 -7.51 -21.41 16.57
CA GLY A 725 -6.57 -20.98 15.52
C GLY A 725 -5.65 -19.80 15.85
N GLU A 726 -5.64 -19.25 17.08
CA GLU A 726 -4.71 -18.19 17.48
C GLU A 726 -3.32 -18.70 17.93
N ARG A 727 -2.27 -17.95 17.54
CA ARG A 727 -0.85 -18.32 17.60
C ARG A 727 -0.28 -18.34 19.04
N VAL A 728 0.74 -19.18 19.26
CA VAL A 728 1.51 -19.29 20.52
C VAL A 728 2.25 -17.99 20.91
N TRP A 729 2.54 -17.12 19.94
CA TRP A 729 3.29 -15.87 20.14
C TRP A 729 2.51 -14.68 19.57
N LYS A 730 2.48 -13.59 20.32
CA LYS A 730 1.76 -12.38 19.95
C LYS A 730 2.63 -11.15 20.20
N VAL A 731 2.57 -10.18 19.29
CA VAL A 731 3.15 -8.86 19.54
C VAL A 731 2.32 -8.21 20.63
N ARG A 732 2.99 -7.76 21.70
CA ARG A 732 2.38 -7.05 22.82
C ARG A 732 1.55 -5.89 22.30
N ARG A 733 0.28 -5.84 22.71
CA ARG A 733 -0.64 -4.75 22.30
C ARG A 733 -0.45 -3.50 23.14
N ASP A 734 0.21 -3.66 24.27
CA ASP A 734 0.64 -2.67 25.23
C ASP A 734 2.10 -2.29 24.96
N LEU A 735 2.35 -1.66 23.82
CA LEU A 735 3.58 -0.89 23.63
C LEU A 735 3.56 0.28 24.64
N GLY A 736 4.08 0.06 25.86
CA GLY A 736 4.29 1.11 26.86
C GLY A 736 3.41 1.11 28.11
N ARG A 737 2.74 0.01 28.50
CA ARG A 737 2.21 -0.13 29.87
C ARG A 737 3.09 -1.03 30.73
N SER A 738 4.29 -0.55 31.04
CA SER A 738 4.98 -1.00 32.25
C SER A 738 4.39 -0.19 33.42
N GLY A 739 3.30 -0.68 33.99
CA GLY A 739 2.72 -0.16 35.22
C GLY A 739 2.64 -1.29 36.25
N ASP A 740 3.59 -1.27 37.16
CA ASP A 740 3.70 -1.97 38.45
C ASP A 740 2.64 -3.03 38.79
N GLY A 741 3.04 -4.28 38.67
CA GLY A 741 2.51 -5.37 39.49
C GLY A 741 3.36 -5.52 40.75
N GLY A 742 2.98 -4.77 41.79
CA GLY A 742 3.46 -4.87 43.16
C GLY A 742 2.41 -4.33 44.11
#